data_AF-A0A2G6K6N3-F1
#
_entry.id   AF-A0A2G6K6N3-F1
#
_cell.length_a   1.000
_cell.length_b   1.000
_cell.length_c   1.000
_cell.angle_alpha   90.00
_cell.angle_beta   90.00
_cell.angle_gamma   90.00
#
_symmetry.space_group_name_H-M   'P 1'
#
loop_
_entity.id
_entity.type
_entity.pdbx_description
1 polymer ?
#
loop_
_entity_poly.entity_id
_entity_poly.type
_entity_poly.pdbx_seq_one_letter_code
_entity_poly.pdbx_strand_id
1 'polypeptide(L)'
;MYGFLRVKNCQLTNEQKIEYKKFYCGQCHALHDLFGYTSKLFVSYDATLFGLLIAAQRPLQCREKTSWCGAFPYKVPLYAPNEITQRISACFALLIFSLKLSDGLQEKKSPIKAIIAQYYQRRIEKAKRILQEFGFPITAFQKTLDRQYEIESSQKQHIECYAEPSATFLAEVFRFTATVTNTKEHESTLFELGYHIGKTIYLIDSCVDIVDDIEKEQFNALLAAYQQHNGIIPESSRNELVNIVIASLNTIRSLTASLHFLHHQPLIQNILCSGFPQHIYRQIQRSIKQVEKHHPIPLRYLPHAALTSALCVLTAQPANAGWVDGKTVIGLPSLRAYGCFCGEGCGGPDCPCEDCCGLIELFINPCVCFMDRSSGWWVNCCFQLPKTTIASVVGWTFISQYQEKVEREQAQRRREEEERQRRQREEAERRRQQQETEQKRRQEEFIQNLTKELCRFENRIYILAGKLNISFPSNYQKPIIQFVKAHSHQNLTGNTELQRLVNQQTQAARKDLNNLENSHALYQTVSNFYLEVARIVNRTGSIPLIKELEELYGKLHSPNLKSLLTQKKWNYFHEFANELNDDLEYLKQVAIKYQQGDYEEYEADGQPQDTGKMNEEKAYRILEVPSDIQNEQLKKVWKKWAEIFHPDSGYAPNEARMKEINEAYQYLQKIRGFK
;
A
#
# COMPACT_ATOMS: atom_id res chain seq x y z
N MET A 1 -27.01 -21.57 20.85
CA MET A 1 -26.44 -22.85 20.38
C MET A 1 -26.83 -23.00 18.92
N TYR A 2 -25.87 -23.24 18.04
CA TYR A 2 -26.10 -23.29 16.59
C TYR A 2 -25.50 -24.58 15.99
N GLY A 3 -25.85 -24.84 14.73
CA GLY A 3 -25.39 -26.00 13.97
C GLY A 3 -26.52 -26.93 13.52
N PHE A 4 -26.24 -27.66 12.45
CA PHE A 4 -27.15 -28.54 11.72
C PHE A 4 -27.08 -29.99 12.18
N LEU A 5 -25.90 -30.45 12.60
CA LEU A 5 -25.59 -31.84 12.91
C LEU A 5 -25.99 -32.17 14.36
N ARG A 6 -27.29 -32.34 14.58
CA ARG A 6 -27.88 -32.59 15.90
C ARG A 6 -28.33 -34.03 16.05
N VAL A 7 -28.46 -34.49 17.28
CA VAL A 7 -29.08 -35.78 17.60
C VAL A 7 -30.60 -35.74 17.42
N LYS A 8 -31.18 -36.86 16.97
CA LYS A 8 -32.63 -37.09 17.04
C LYS A 8 -32.95 -37.76 18.37
N ASN A 9 -33.26 -36.94 19.37
CA ASN A 9 -33.42 -37.34 20.77
C ASN A 9 -34.42 -38.50 20.99
N CYS A 10 -35.47 -38.60 20.17
CA CYS A 10 -36.48 -39.65 20.32
C CYS A 10 -36.00 -41.06 19.90
N GLN A 11 -34.89 -41.15 19.17
CA GLN A 11 -34.29 -42.43 18.75
C GLN A 11 -33.10 -42.84 19.62
N LEU A 12 -32.72 -42.00 20.60
CA LEU A 12 -31.59 -42.28 21.48
C LEU A 12 -32.05 -42.89 22.81
N THR A 13 -31.30 -43.89 23.29
CA THR A 13 -31.43 -44.38 24.67
C THR A 13 -30.97 -43.31 25.67
N ASN A 14 -31.35 -43.45 26.94
CA ASN A 14 -30.92 -42.50 27.98
C ASN A 14 -29.39 -42.48 28.14
N GLU A 15 -28.75 -43.63 28.00
CA GLU A 15 -27.28 -43.75 28.01
C GLU A 15 -26.65 -42.96 26.86
N GLN A 16 -27.16 -43.13 25.64
CA GLN A 16 -26.68 -42.39 24.46
C GLN A 16 -26.88 -40.87 24.61
N LYS A 17 -28.00 -40.43 25.20
CA LYS A 17 -28.23 -39.01 25.50
C LYS A 17 -27.22 -38.45 26.49
N ILE A 18 -26.95 -39.18 27.57
CA ILE A 18 -25.93 -38.80 28.56
C ILE A 18 -24.56 -38.74 27.89
N GLU A 19 -24.25 -39.73 27.07
CA GLU A 19 -22.99 -39.86 26.36
C GLU A 19 -22.74 -38.68 25.41
N TYR A 20 -23.73 -38.34 24.57
CA TYR A 20 -23.66 -37.14 23.73
C TYR A 20 -23.52 -35.85 24.55
N LYS A 21 -24.25 -35.75 25.68
CA LYS A 21 -24.17 -34.60 26.58
C LYS A 21 -22.75 -34.41 27.15
N LYS A 22 -21.99 -35.49 27.39
CA LYS A 22 -20.61 -35.39 27.86
C LYS A 22 -19.70 -34.70 26.83
N PHE A 23 -19.85 -35.00 25.54
CA PHE A 23 -19.12 -34.31 24.47
C PHE A 23 -19.50 -32.84 24.38
N TYR A 24 -20.80 -32.57 24.39
CA TYR A 24 -21.33 -31.22 24.27
C TYR A 24 -20.89 -30.31 25.44
N CYS A 25 -21.01 -30.80 26.68
CA CYS A 25 -20.52 -30.09 27.87
C CYS A 25 -18.98 -30.00 27.89
N GLY A 26 -18.28 -31.03 27.43
CA GLY A 26 -16.82 -31.03 27.27
C GLY A 26 -16.35 -29.90 26.35
N GLN A 27 -16.99 -29.73 25.19
CA GLN A 27 -16.68 -28.65 24.25
C GLN A 27 -16.92 -27.27 24.88
N CYS A 28 -18.05 -27.09 25.57
CA CYS A 28 -18.37 -25.82 26.25
C CYS A 28 -17.30 -25.43 27.27
N HIS A 29 -16.82 -26.39 28.06
CA HIS A 29 -15.74 -26.15 29.02
C HIS A 29 -14.37 -25.99 28.34
N ALA A 30 -14.09 -26.69 27.23
CA ALA A 30 -12.86 -26.48 26.46
C ALA A 30 -12.81 -25.09 25.82
N LEU A 31 -13.95 -24.57 25.32
CA LEU A 31 -14.06 -23.19 24.84
C LEU A 31 -13.72 -22.17 25.93
N HIS A 32 -14.20 -22.42 27.16
CA HIS A 32 -13.88 -21.61 28.32
C HIS A 32 -12.40 -21.63 28.68
N ASP A 33 -11.84 -22.83 28.81
CA ASP A 33 -10.47 -23.01 29.30
C ASP A 33 -9.45 -22.50 28.27
N LEU A 34 -9.72 -22.66 26.97
CA LEU A 34 -8.84 -22.21 25.90
C LEU A 34 -9.01 -20.73 25.54
N PHE A 35 -10.24 -20.21 25.53
CA PHE A 35 -10.56 -18.91 24.92
C PHE A 35 -11.31 -17.94 25.84
N GLY A 36 -11.52 -18.30 27.10
CA GLY A 36 -12.18 -17.48 28.11
C GLY A 36 -13.70 -17.62 28.14
N TYR A 37 -14.32 -17.05 29.18
CA TYR A 37 -15.72 -17.30 29.55
C TYR A 37 -16.74 -16.98 28.45
N THR A 38 -16.55 -15.87 27.72
CA THR A 38 -17.50 -15.45 26.67
C THR A 38 -17.52 -16.41 25.48
N SER A 39 -16.46 -17.19 25.28
CA SER A 39 -16.36 -18.16 24.19
C SER A 39 -17.31 -19.35 24.34
N LYS A 40 -17.86 -19.58 25.55
CA LYS A 40 -18.91 -20.59 25.79
C LYS A 40 -20.15 -20.37 24.92
N LEU A 41 -20.42 -19.14 24.49
CA LEU A 41 -21.54 -18.81 23.61
C LEU A 41 -21.44 -19.47 22.22
N PHE A 42 -20.24 -19.85 21.81
CA PHE A 42 -19.98 -20.44 20.48
C PHE A 42 -20.00 -21.95 20.45
N VAL A 43 -20.40 -22.61 21.53
CA VAL A 43 -20.64 -24.05 21.55
C VAL A 43 -21.57 -24.45 20.39
N SER A 44 -21.14 -25.47 19.64
CA SER A 44 -21.71 -25.81 18.33
C SER A 44 -21.94 -27.31 18.22
N TYR A 45 -23.13 -27.69 17.73
CA TYR A 45 -23.47 -29.09 17.51
C TYR A 45 -22.60 -29.71 16.41
N ASP A 46 -22.29 -28.96 15.35
CA ASP A 46 -21.43 -29.43 14.25
C ASP A 46 -20.04 -29.75 14.76
N ALA A 47 -19.45 -28.83 15.54
CA ALA A 47 -18.13 -29.04 16.08
C ALA A 47 -18.11 -30.11 17.18
N THR A 48 -19.22 -30.32 17.90
CA THR A 48 -19.37 -31.46 18.84
C THR A 48 -19.26 -32.79 18.10
N LEU A 49 -19.83 -32.91 16.89
CA LEU A 49 -19.67 -34.11 16.06
C LEU A 49 -18.20 -34.35 15.68
N PHE A 50 -17.40 -33.32 15.40
CA PHE A 50 -15.97 -33.53 15.10
C PHE A 50 -15.23 -34.14 16.29
N GLY A 51 -15.54 -33.67 17.50
CA GLY A 51 -15.07 -34.32 18.73
C GLY A 51 -15.53 -35.78 18.81
N LEU A 52 -16.82 -36.04 18.57
CA LEU A 52 -17.35 -37.41 18.57
C LEU A 52 -16.63 -38.33 17.56
N LEU A 53 -16.37 -37.86 16.33
CA LEU A 53 -15.64 -38.60 15.29
C LEU A 53 -14.20 -38.90 15.70
N ILE A 54 -13.51 -37.95 16.34
CA ILE A 54 -12.15 -38.16 16.86
C ILE A 54 -12.17 -39.20 17.98
N ALA A 55 -13.14 -39.15 18.91
CA ALA A 55 -13.24 -40.16 19.97
C ALA A 55 -13.60 -41.54 19.43
N ALA A 56 -14.48 -41.62 18.44
CA ALA A 56 -14.94 -42.86 17.83
C ALA A 56 -13.83 -43.64 17.10
N GLN A 57 -12.78 -42.95 16.65
CA GLN A 57 -11.63 -43.53 15.94
C GLN A 57 -10.43 -43.83 16.85
N ARG A 58 -10.47 -43.41 18.13
CA ARG A 58 -9.37 -43.65 19.07
C ARG A 58 -9.60 -44.91 19.90
N PRO A 59 -8.53 -45.71 20.15
CA PRO A 59 -8.63 -46.89 21.00
C PRO A 59 -8.82 -46.54 22.48
N LEU A 60 -8.34 -45.36 22.91
CA LEU A 60 -8.48 -44.89 24.28
C LEU A 60 -9.75 -44.05 24.40
N GLN A 61 -10.62 -44.42 25.34
CA GLN A 61 -11.78 -43.64 25.71
C GLN A 61 -11.38 -42.29 26.33
N CYS A 62 -12.21 -41.28 26.09
CA CYS A 62 -11.99 -39.95 26.65
C CYS A 62 -12.09 -39.99 28.19
N ARG A 63 -11.20 -39.27 28.88
CA ARG A 63 -11.30 -39.14 30.34
C ARG A 63 -12.54 -38.34 30.74
N GLU A 64 -13.28 -38.84 31.71
CA GLU A 64 -14.44 -38.16 32.26
C GLU A 64 -14.08 -37.22 33.41
N LYS A 65 -14.87 -36.17 33.56
CA LYS A 65 -14.79 -35.20 34.65
C LYS A 65 -16.18 -34.69 34.98
N THR A 66 -16.39 -34.27 36.22
CA THR A 66 -17.62 -33.59 36.63
C THR A 66 -17.34 -32.10 36.84
N SER A 67 -18.18 -31.21 36.32
CA SER A 67 -18.00 -29.76 36.46
C SER A 67 -19.32 -29.00 36.60
N TRP A 68 -19.28 -27.82 37.21
CA TRP A 68 -20.45 -26.96 37.37
C TRP A 68 -20.88 -26.34 36.05
N CYS A 69 -22.17 -26.41 35.71
CA CYS A 69 -22.74 -25.75 34.55
C CYS A 69 -23.53 -24.50 34.97
N GLY A 70 -23.42 -23.41 34.21
CA GLY A 70 -24.23 -22.20 34.47
C GLY A 70 -25.67 -22.32 33.96
N ALA A 71 -25.88 -23.10 32.89
CA ALA A 71 -27.22 -23.33 32.31
C ALA A 71 -28.03 -24.35 33.11
N PHE A 72 -27.33 -25.29 33.76
CA PHE A 72 -27.90 -26.27 34.67
C PHE A 72 -27.20 -26.07 36.00
N PRO A 73 -27.82 -25.44 37.01
CA PRO A 73 -27.17 -25.04 38.26
C PRO A 73 -26.88 -26.24 39.16
N TYR A 74 -26.14 -27.21 38.64
CA TYR A 74 -25.65 -28.42 39.26
C TYR A 74 -24.41 -28.93 38.50
N LYS A 75 -23.72 -29.90 39.10
CA LYS A 75 -22.57 -30.56 38.53
C LYS A 75 -23.00 -31.55 37.44
N VAL A 76 -22.48 -31.40 36.22
CA VAL A 76 -22.75 -32.28 35.08
C VAL A 76 -21.53 -33.14 34.74
N PRO A 77 -21.72 -34.41 34.33
CA PRO A 77 -20.64 -35.21 33.75
C PRO A 77 -20.26 -34.67 32.38
N LEU A 78 -18.97 -34.64 32.07
CA LEU A 78 -18.41 -34.21 30.80
C LEU A 78 -17.11 -34.93 30.47
N TYR A 79 -16.72 -34.89 29.20
CA TYR A 79 -15.37 -35.29 28.81
C TYR A 79 -14.37 -34.18 29.09
N ALA A 80 -13.22 -34.54 29.66
CA ALA A 80 -12.27 -33.60 30.22
C ALA A 80 -11.85 -32.54 29.16
N PRO A 81 -11.91 -31.24 29.49
CA PRO A 81 -11.69 -30.16 28.52
C PRO A 81 -10.31 -30.14 27.87
N ASN A 82 -9.33 -30.76 28.51
CA ASN A 82 -7.95 -30.89 28.04
C ASN A 82 -7.74 -32.08 27.10
N GLU A 83 -8.72 -32.96 26.91
CA GLU A 83 -8.67 -34.01 25.89
C GLU A 83 -8.55 -33.39 24.50
N ILE A 84 -7.71 -34.00 23.65
CA ILE A 84 -7.53 -33.58 22.25
C ILE A 84 -8.87 -33.42 21.52
N THR A 85 -9.80 -34.34 21.78
CA THR A 85 -11.17 -34.37 21.28
C THR A 85 -11.93 -33.07 21.56
N GLN A 86 -11.85 -32.56 22.80
CA GLN A 86 -12.57 -31.37 23.24
C GLN A 86 -11.84 -30.09 22.83
N ARG A 87 -10.50 -30.12 22.81
CA ARG A 87 -9.68 -28.99 22.34
C ARG A 87 -9.91 -28.72 20.86
N ILE A 88 -9.88 -29.75 20.03
CA ILE A 88 -10.10 -29.63 18.58
C ILE A 88 -11.53 -29.20 18.27
N SER A 89 -12.53 -29.80 18.95
CA SER A 89 -13.94 -29.38 18.77
C SER A 89 -14.16 -27.91 19.17
N ALA A 90 -13.54 -27.43 20.24
CA ALA A 90 -13.63 -26.03 20.65
C ALA A 90 -12.96 -25.08 19.63
N CYS A 91 -11.83 -25.48 19.05
CA CYS A 91 -11.16 -24.67 18.03
C CYS A 91 -12.02 -24.56 16.76
N PHE A 92 -12.57 -25.67 16.26
CA PHE A 92 -13.44 -25.63 15.08
C PHE A 92 -14.74 -24.85 15.31
N ALA A 93 -15.30 -24.88 16.51
CA ALA A 93 -16.45 -24.05 16.85
C ALA A 93 -16.15 -22.54 16.68
N LEU A 94 -14.95 -22.08 17.06
CA LEU A 94 -14.54 -20.69 16.82
C LEU A 94 -14.25 -20.40 15.34
N LEU A 95 -13.66 -21.35 14.61
CA LEU A 95 -13.41 -21.19 13.18
C LEU A 95 -14.72 -21.08 12.38
N ILE A 96 -15.70 -21.95 12.64
CA ILE A 96 -17.02 -21.89 12.01
C ILE A 96 -17.71 -20.56 12.33
N PHE A 97 -17.64 -20.12 13.59
CA PHE A 97 -18.15 -18.80 13.97
C PHE A 97 -17.47 -17.66 13.18
N SER A 98 -16.15 -17.76 12.95
CA SER A 98 -15.42 -16.73 12.20
C SER A 98 -15.84 -16.67 10.72
N LEU A 99 -16.19 -17.79 10.09
CA LEU A 99 -16.74 -17.81 8.72
C LEU A 99 -18.08 -17.06 8.67
N LYS A 100 -19.00 -17.39 9.58
CA LYS A 100 -20.31 -16.70 9.64
C LYS A 100 -20.19 -15.20 9.92
N LEU A 101 -19.10 -14.79 10.57
CA LEU A 101 -18.84 -13.39 10.88
C LEU A 101 -18.22 -12.64 9.69
N SER A 102 -17.33 -13.29 8.91
CA SER A 102 -16.74 -12.69 7.70
C SER A 102 -17.80 -12.36 6.65
N ASP A 103 -18.79 -13.22 6.47
CA ASP A 103 -19.89 -13.00 5.50
C ASP A 103 -20.61 -11.68 5.81
N GLY A 104 -20.90 -11.43 7.09
CA GLY A 104 -21.54 -10.19 7.53
C GLY A 104 -20.67 -8.94 7.51
N LEU A 105 -19.34 -9.06 7.38
CA LEU A 105 -18.40 -7.93 7.30
C LEU A 105 -18.11 -7.51 5.86
N GLN A 106 -18.02 -8.48 4.95
CA GLN A 106 -17.79 -8.23 3.52
C GLN A 106 -18.94 -7.42 2.91
N GLU A 107 -20.15 -7.60 3.42
CA GLU A 107 -21.35 -6.84 2.99
C GLU A 107 -21.47 -5.43 3.60
N LYS A 108 -20.51 -4.97 4.41
CA LYS A 108 -20.44 -3.60 4.98
C LYS A 108 -21.68 -3.10 5.75
N LYS A 109 -22.52 -3.99 6.27
CA LYS A 109 -23.83 -3.60 6.84
C LYS A 109 -23.92 -3.53 8.37
N SER A 110 -22.93 -4.00 9.14
CA SER A 110 -23.06 -4.04 10.61
C SER A 110 -21.79 -3.64 11.39
N PRO A 111 -21.74 -2.45 12.01
CA PRO A 111 -20.63 -2.05 12.87
C PRO A 111 -20.47 -2.94 14.12
N ILE A 112 -21.57 -3.55 14.58
CA ILE A 112 -21.57 -4.47 15.72
C ILE A 112 -20.80 -5.75 15.38
N LYS A 113 -21.02 -6.33 14.19
CA LYS A 113 -20.28 -7.51 13.72
C LYS A 113 -18.76 -7.22 13.66
N ALA A 114 -18.37 -6.00 13.26
CA ALA A 114 -16.96 -5.60 13.21
C ALA A 114 -16.30 -5.55 14.59
N ILE A 115 -16.99 -4.99 15.58
CA ILE A 115 -16.53 -4.95 16.97
C ILE A 115 -16.39 -6.37 17.53
N ILE A 116 -17.39 -7.23 17.29
CA ILE A 116 -17.34 -8.64 17.71
C ILE A 116 -16.16 -9.36 17.05
N ALA A 117 -15.93 -9.15 15.75
CA ALA A 117 -14.82 -9.76 15.02
C ALA A 117 -13.47 -9.34 15.60
N GLN A 118 -13.28 -8.05 15.85
CA GLN A 118 -12.07 -7.53 16.46
C GLN A 118 -11.86 -8.08 17.88
N TYR A 119 -12.92 -8.18 18.68
CA TYR A 119 -12.87 -8.73 20.03
C TYR A 119 -12.47 -10.21 20.07
N TYR A 120 -12.91 -11.01 19.09
CA TYR A 120 -12.60 -12.44 19.00
C TYR A 120 -11.37 -12.77 18.15
N GLN A 121 -10.79 -11.81 17.42
CA GLN A 121 -9.67 -12.02 16.50
C GLN A 121 -8.50 -12.78 17.15
N ARG A 122 -8.03 -12.34 18.32
CA ARG A 122 -6.92 -13.01 19.03
C ARG A 122 -7.23 -14.46 19.42
N ARG A 123 -8.50 -14.76 19.72
CA ARG A 123 -8.95 -16.12 20.08
C ARG A 123 -9.05 -17.00 18.85
N ILE A 124 -9.53 -16.46 17.73
CA ILE A 124 -9.54 -17.15 16.44
C ILE A 124 -8.12 -17.48 15.99
N GLU A 125 -7.18 -16.53 16.09
CA GLU A 125 -5.76 -16.79 15.77
C GLU A 125 -5.11 -17.79 16.75
N LYS A 126 -5.57 -17.85 18.01
CA LYS A 126 -5.16 -18.92 18.94
C LYS A 126 -5.73 -20.27 18.50
N ALA A 127 -6.99 -20.34 18.08
CA ALA A 127 -7.62 -21.57 17.61
C ALA A 127 -6.92 -22.12 16.34
N LYS A 128 -6.60 -21.25 15.38
CA LYS A 128 -5.83 -21.62 14.18
C LYS A 128 -4.47 -22.22 14.54
N ARG A 129 -3.72 -21.60 15.46
CA ARG A 129 -2.42 -22.12 15.92
C ARG A 129 -2.54 -23.49 16.57
N ILE A 130 -3.53 -23.68 17.46
CA ILE A 130 -3.76 -24.98 18.10
C ILE A 130 -4.09 -26.06 17.05
N LEU A 131 -4.95 -25.76 16.08
CA LEU A 131 -5.29 -26.70 15.01
C LEU A 131 -4.09 -27.03 14.13
N GLN A 132 -3.25 -26.04 13.84
CA GLN A 132 -2.00 -26.24 13.09
C GLN A 132 -1.00 -27.11 13.86
N GLU A 133 -0.88 -26.95 15.19
CA GLU A 133 -0.08 -27.84 16.05
C GLU A 133 -0.56 -29.29 16.00
N PHE A 134 -1.86 -29.52 15.81
CA PHE A 134 -2.43 -30.85 15.59
C PHE A 134 -2.37 -31.33 14.14
N GLY A 135 -1.80 -30.54 13.22
CA GLY A 135 -1.60 -30.92 11.82
C GLY A 135 -2.72 -30.52 10.84
N PHE A 136 -3.69 -29.71 11.25
CA PHE A 136 -4.73 -29.24 10.33
C PHE A 136 -4.18 -28.19 9.34
N PRO A 137 -4.42 -28.33 8.02
CA PRO A 137 -3.94 -27.37 7.03
C PRO A 137 -4.75 -26.07 7.08
N ILE A 138 -4.29 -25.07 7.83
CA ILE A 138 -4.96 -23.74 7.93
C ILE A 138 -5.11 -23.05 6.57
N THR A 139 -4.29 -23.40 5.58
CA THR A 139 -4.47 -22.94 4.20
C THR A 139 -5.82 -23.33 3.61
N ALA A 140 -6.42 -24.45 4.02
CA ALA A 140 -7.77 -24.84 3.58
C ALA A 140 -8.81 -23.81 4.04
N PHE A 141 -8.69 -23.31 5.27
CA PHE A 141 -9.55 -22.25 5.80
C PHE A 141 -9.40 -20.94 5.02
N GLN A 142 -8.16 -20.50 4.74
CA GLN A 142 -7.93 -19.25 4.00
C GLN A 142 -8.43 -19.35 2.55
N LYS A 143 -8.12 -20.45 1.86
CA LYS A 143 -8.60 -20.70 0.49
C LYS A 143 -10.12 -20.68 0.39
N THR A 144 -10.81 -21.16 1.42
CA THR A 144 -12.28 -21.14 1.47
C THR A 144 -12.82 -19.72 1.42
N LEU A 145 -12.28 -18.82 2.26
CA LEU A 145 -12.70 -17.42 2.30
C LEU A 145 -12.42 -16.68 0.98
N ASP A 146 -11.22 -16.88 0.43
CA ASP A 146 -10.82 -16.22 -0.82
C ASP A 146 -11.69 -16.72 -2.00
N ARG A 147 -11.92 -18.04 -2.07
CA ARG A 147 -12.69 -18.66 -3.14
C ARG A 147 -14.19 -18.37 -3.05
N GLN A 148 -14.75 -18.31 -1.85
CA GLN A 148 -16.16 -17.95 -1.65
C GLN A 148 -16.42 -16.54 -2.21
N TYR A 149 -15.56 -15.57 -1.89
CA TYR A 149 -15.66 -14.22 -2.42
C TYR A 149 -15.55 -14.14 -3.95
N GLU A 150 -14.60 -14.88 -4.55
CA GLU A 150 -14.43 -14.95 -6.00
C GLU A 150 -15.68 -15.50 -6.71
N ILE A 151 -16.23 -16.61 -6.20
CA ILE A 151 -17.37 -17.28 -6.84
C ILE A 151 -18.63 -16.43 -6.69
N GLU A 152 -18.88 -15.85 -5.52
CA GLU A 152 -20.05 -14.99 -5.28
C GLU A 152 -20.01 -13.68 -6.10
N SER A 153 -18.81 -13.18 -6.39
CA SER A 153 -18.61 -12.04 -7.30
C SER A 153 -18.88 -12.39 -8.77
N SER A 154 -18.84 -13.68 -9.13
CA SER A 154 -19.13 -14.16 -10.48
C SER A 154 -20.63 -14.46 -10.65
N GLN A 155 -21.27 -13.83 -11.64
CA GLN A 155 -22.69 -14.04 -11.89
C GLN A 155 -22.95 -15.30 -12.73
N LYS A 156 -24.11 -15.95 -12.49
CA LYS A 156 -24.67 -17.05 -13.30
C LYS A 156 -23.84 -18.33 -13.31
N GLN A 157 -23.28 -18.70 -12.17
CA GLN A 157 -22.70 -20.04 -11.99
C GLN A 157 -23.78 -21.07 -11.67
N HIS A 158 -23.45 -22.36 -11.87
CA HIS A 158 -24.27 -23.47 -11.40
C HIS A 158 -24.40 -23.43 -9.86
N ILE A 159 -25.54 -23.82 -9.30
CA ILE A 159 -25.78 -23.65 -7.85
C ILE A 159 -24.73 -24.36 -6.98
N GLU A 160 -24.25 -25.52 -7.44
CA GLU A 160 -23.23 -26.30 -6.72
C GLU A 160 -21.86 -25.59 -6.68
N CYS A 161 -21.57 -24.69 -7.62
CA CYS A 161 -20.34 -23.90 -7.60
C CYS A 161 -20.30 -22.95 -6.40
N TYR A 162 -21.43 -22.35 -6.03
CA TYR A 162 -21.52 -21.48 -4.85
C TYR A 162 -21.31 -22.25 -3.54
N ALA A 163 -21.72 -23.52 -3.50
CA ALA A 163 -21.58 -24.39 -2.34
C ALA A 163 -20.17 -25.02 -2.21
N GLU A 164 -19.40 -25.09 -3.30
CA GLU A 164 -18.13 -25.81 -3.38
C GLU A 164 -17.10 -25.38 -2.33
N PRO A 165 -16.83 -24.08 -2.08
CA PRO A 165 -15.78 -23.70 -1.15
C PRO A 165 -16.11 -24.12 0.29
N SER A 166 -17.35 -23.88 0.72
CA SER A 166 -17.85 -24.28 2.03
C SER A 166 -17.91 -25.80 2.18
N ALA A 167 -18.30 -26.53 1.13
CA ALA A 167 -18.29 -27.99 1.10
C ALA A 167 -16.87 -28.56 1.24
N THR A 168 -15.91 -28.01 0.50
CA THR A 168 -14.50 -28.42 0.54
C THR A 168 -13.87 -28.11 1.90
N PHE A 169 -14.19 -26.98 2.53
CA PHE A 169 -13.76 -26.71 3.90
C PHE A 169 -14.22 -27.79 4.88
N LEU A 170 -15.51 -28.15 4.83
CA LEU A 170 -16.05 -29.14 5.74
C LEU A 170 -15.47 -30.54 5.46
N ALA A 171 -15.25 -30.88 4.19
CA ALA A 171 -14.55 -32.09 3.77
C ALA A 171 -13.16 -32.21 4.40
N GLU A 172 -12.39 -31.13 4.39
CA GLU A 172 -11.07 -31.05 5.02
C GLU A 172 -11.13 -31.25 6.54
N VAL A 173 -12.13 -30.67 7.20
CA VAL A 173 -12.35 -30.85 8.64
C VAL A 173 -12.69 -32.30 8.98
N PHE A 174 -13.58 -32.94 8.21
CA PHE A 174 -13.93 -34.34 8.43
C PHE A 174 -12.73 -35.26 8.16
N ARG A 175 -12.00 -35.07 7.06
CA ARG A 175 -10.76 -35.81 6.77
C ARG A 175 -9.77 -35.72 7.92
N PHE A 176 -9.58 -34.51 8.45
CA PHE A 176 -8.67 -34.26 9.55
C PHE A 176 -9.01 -35.06 10.82
N THR A 177 -10.28 -35.40 11.08
CA THR A 177 -10.65 -36.26 12.22
C THR A 177 -10.03 -37.66 12.13
N ALA A 178 -9.85 -38.19 10.91
CA ALA A 178 -9.13 -39.43 10.65
C ALA A 178 -7.61 -39.23 10.70
N THR A 179 -7.11 -38.15 10.10
CA THR A 179 -5.66 -37.84 10.10
C THR A 179 -5.12 -37.69 11.51
N VAL A 180 -5.80 -36.97 12.40
CA VAL A 180 -5.35 -36.75 13.79
C VAL A 180 -5.42 -38.01 14.65
N THR A 181 -6.17 -39.02 14.21
CA THR A 181 -6.32 -40.31 14.90
C THR A 181 -5.51 -41.43 14.23
N ASN A 182 -4.76 -41.12 13.16
CA ASN A 182 -3.99 -42.06 12.35
C ASN A 182 -4.81 -43.18 11.69
N THR A 183 -6.09 -42.95 11.41
CA THR A 183 -6.97 -43.90 10.70
C THR A 183 -7.08 -43.54 9.22
N LYS A 184 -6.00 -43.77 8.47
CA LYS A 184 -5.86 -43.34 7.07
C LYS A 184 -6.94 -43.91 6.16
N GLU A 185 -7.40 -45.12 6.44
CA GLU A 185 -8.46 -45.80 5.70
C GLU A 185 -9.78 -45.03 5.67
N HIS A 186 -10.04 -44.19 6.68
CA HIS A 186 -11.26 -43.39 6.75
C HIS A 186 -11.13 -42.01 6.10
N GLU A 187 -9.93 -41.55 5.74
CA GLU A 187 -9.70 -40.18 5.26
C GLU A 187 -10.52 -39.83 4.02
N SER A 188 -10.53 -40.71 3.01
CA SER A 188 -11.27 -40.47 1.76
C SER A 188 -12.77 -40.44 1.99
N THR A 189 -13.30 -41.41 2.73
CA THR A 189 -14.73 -41.52 3.03
C THR A 189 -15.21 -40.36 3.90
N LEU A 190 -14.42 -39.93 4.89
CA LEU A 190 -14.74 -38.77 5.71
C LEU A 190 -14.65 -37.47 4.91
N PHE A 191 -13.71 -37.33 3.98
CA PHE A 191 -13.65 -36.19 3.07
C PHE A 191 -14.94 -36.08 2.24
N GLU A 192 -15.34 -37.15 1.55
CA GLU A 192 -16.57 -37.16 0.75
C GLU A 192 -17.83 -36.91 1.62
N LEU A 193 -17.87 -37.49 2.81
CA LEU A 193 -18.95 -37.28 3.76
C LEU A 193 -19.06 -35.80 4.15
N GLY A 194 -17.95 -35.17 4.53
CA GLY A 194 -17.90 -33.75 4.86
C GLY A 194 -18.29 -32.86 3.68
N TYR A 195 -17.87 -33.21 2.47
CA TYR A 195 -18.23 -32.49 1.24
C TYR A 195 -19.75 -32.47 1.01
N HIS A 196 -20.40 -33.65 1.04
CA HIS A 196 -21.85 -33.73 0.84
C HIS A 196 -22.65 -33.04 1.97
N ILE A 197 -22.17 -33.10 3.21
CA ILE A 197 -22.80 -32.40 4.34
C ILE A 197 -22.69 -30.89 4.13
N GLY A 198 -21.49 -30.38 3.81
CA GLY A 198 -21.24 -28.95 3.64
C GLY A 198 -22.03 -28.38 2.46
N LYS A 199 -22.06 -29.11 1.35
CA LYS A 199 -22.90 -28.79 0.19
C LYS A 199 -24.37 -28.71 0.57
N THR A 200 -24.89 -29.70 1.31
CA THR A 200 -26.28 -29.70 1.75
C THR A 200 -26.57 -28.52 2.68
N ILE A 201 -25.71 -28.23 3.66
CA ILE A 201 -25.89 -27.10 4.58
C ILE A 201 -25.97 -25.78 3.82
N TYR A 202 -25.01 -25.52 2.93
CA TYR A 202 -24.96 -24.26 2.16
C TYR A 202 -26.22 -24.04 1.32
N LEU A 203 -26.68 -25.09 0.62
CA LEU A 203 -27.89 -25.03 -0.21
C LEU A 203 -29.15 -24.82 0.61
N ILE A 204 -29.23 -25.43 1.80
CA ILE A 204 -30.36 -25.25 2.71
C ILE A 204 -30.34 -23.87 3.37
N ASP A 205 -29.20 -23.36 3.81
CA ASP A 205 -29.07 -21.98 4.32
C ASP A 205 -29.54 -20.99 3.25
N SER A 206 -29.05 -21.13 2.01
CA SER A 206 -29.50 -20.31 0.87
C SER A 206 -31.02 -20.39 0.62
N CYS A 207 -31.64 -21.54 0.89
CA CYS A 207 -33.10 -21.68 0.79
C CYS A 207 -33.79 -20.95 1.93
N VAL A 208 -33.42 -21.26 3.18
CA VAL A 208 -34.07 -20.78 4.40
C VAL A 208 -33.99 -19.25 4.50
N ASP A 209 -32.84 -18.67 4.11
CA ASP A 209 -32.55 -17.25 4.24
C ASP A 209 -32.99 -16.41 3.02
N ILE A 210 -33.53 -17.03 1.95
CA ILE A 210 -33.84 -16.32 0.68
C ILE A 210 -34.73 -15.09 0.86
N VAL A 211 -35.68 -15.11 1.79
CA VAL A 211 -36.57 -13.98 2.06
C VAL A 211 -35.83 -12.86 2.78
N ASP A 212 -35.12 -13.21 3.85
CA ASP A 212 -34.30 -12.31 4.64
C ASP A 212 -33.21 -11.65 3.78
N ASP A 213 -32.59 -12.42 2.88
CA ASP A 213 -31.55 -11.94 1.97
C ASP A 213 -32.12 -10.96 0.94
N ILE A 214 -33.32 -11.19 0.43
CA ILE A 214 -34.02 -10.24 -0.45
C ILE A 214 -34.32 -8.94 0.30
N GLU A 215 -34.89 -9.03 1.51
CA GLU A 215 -35.23 -7.84 2.32
C GLU A 215 -34.01 -7.01 2.69
N LYS A 216 -32.91 -7.68 3.02
CA LYS A 216 -31.66 -7.04 3.45
C LYS A 216 -30.73 -6.71 2.30
N GLU A 217 -31.12 -6.98 1.05
CA GLU A 217 -30.30 -6.82 -0.16
C GLU A 217 -28.94 -7.56 -0.06
N GLN A 218 -28.93 -8.76 0.51
CA GLN A 218 -27.75 -9.62 0.68
C GLN A 218 -27.61 -10.60 -0.49
N PHE A 219 -26.41 -11.15 -0.65
CA PHE A 219 -26.20 -12.18 -1.68
C PHE A 219 -26.95 -13.46 -1.31
N ASN A 220 -27.65 -14.05 -2.29
CA ASN A 220 -28.27 -15.36 -2.14
C ASN A 220 -27.98 -16.24 -3.36
N ALA A 221 -27.42 -17.43 -3.12
CA ALA A 221 -26.95 -18.32 -4.19
C ALA A 221 -28.08 -18.81 -5.10
N LEU A 222 -29.29 -19.05 -4.57
CA LEU A 222 -30.43 -19.50 -5.36
C LEU A 222 -30.90 -18.42 -6.33
N LEU A 223 -30.89 -17.16 -5.90
CA LEU A 223 -31.19 -16.02 -6.77
C LEU A 223 -30.10 -15.86 -7.82
N ALA A 224 -28.82 -15.91 -7.42
CA ALA A 224 -27.71 -15.79 -8.35
C ALA A 224 -27.68 -16.87 -9.43
N ALA A 225 -28.02 -18.12 -9.08
CA ALA A 225 -28.03 -19.25 -10.00
C ALA A 225 -29.29 -19.32 -10.89
N TYR A 226 -30.46 -18.95 -10.35
CA TYR A 226 -31.75 -19.27 -10.99
C TYR A 226 -32.67 -18.08 -11.30
N GLN A 227 -32.32 -16.85 -10.89
CA GLN A 227 -33.16 -15.69 -11.15
C GLN A 227 -33.20 -15.37 -12.65
N GLN A 228 -34.38 -15.52 -13.26
CA GLN A 228 -34.70 -14.92 -14.55
C GLN A 228 -35.24 -13.49 -14.34
N HIS A 229 -35.32 -12.69 -15.42
CA HIS A 229 -35.72 -11.26 -15.42
C HIS A 229 -37.04 -10.93 -14.67
N ASN A 230 -37.84 -11.94 -14.29
CA ASN A 230 -39.14 -11.80 -13.63
C ASN A 230 -39.15 -12.23 -12.14
N GLY A 231 -38.00 -12.55 -11.53
CA GLY A 231 -37.89 -12.88 -10.09
C GLY A 231 -38.45 -14.25 -9.68
N ILE A 232 -38.82 -15.09 -10.64
CA ILE A 232 -39.39 -16.43 -10.41
C ILE A 232 -38.32 -17.48 -10.67
N ILE A 233 -38.08 -18.38 -9.71
CA ILE A 233 -37.27 -19.58 -9.89
C ILE A 233 -38.07 -20.60 -10.72
N PRO A 234 -37.59 -21.02 -11.91
CA PRO A 234 -38.27 -22.01 -12.75
C PRO A 234 -38.51 -23.34 -12.01
N GLU A 235 -39.55 -24.08 -12.40
CA GLU A 235 -39.84 -25.39 -11.81
C GLU A 235 -38.70 -26.40 -11.99
N SER A 236 -38.04 -26.39 -13.16
CA SER A 236 -36.85 -27.19 -13.44
C SER A 236 -35.74 -26.94 -12.41
N SER A 237 -35.47 -25.68 -12.07
CA SER A 237 -34.45 -25.28 -11.09
C SER A 237 -34.79 -25.70 -9.66
N ARG A 238 -36.08 -25.73 -9.29
CA ARG A 238 -36.51 -26.27 -7.99
C ARG A 238 -36.29 -27.78 -7.90
N ASN A 239 -36.63 -28.50 -8.98
CA ASN A 239 -36.43 -29.95 -9.05
C ASN A 239 -34.95 -30.33 -9.03
N GLU A 240 -34.11 -29.54 -9.72
CA GLU A 240 -32.66 -29.68 -9.69
C GLU A 240 -32.10 -29.56 -8.26
N LEU A 241 -32.46 -28.50 -7.52
CA LEU A 241 -32.04 -28.32 -6.13
C LEU A 241 -32.46 -29.49 -5.23
N VAL A 242 -33.72 -29.93 -5.35
CA VAL A 242 -34.24 -31.09 -4.60
C VAL A 242 -33.41 -32.33 -4.93
N ASN A 243 -33.16 -32.60 -6.20
CA ASN A 243 -32.37 -33.75 -6.63
C ASN A 243 -30.95 -33.72 -6.06
N ILE A 244 -30.27 -32.57 -6.09
CA ILE A 244 -28.91 -32.39 -5.54
C ILE A 244 -28.89 -32.69 -4.03
N VAL A 245 -29.86 -32.14 -3.28
CA VAL A 245 -29.96 -32.34 -1.82
C VAL A 245 -30.27 -33.79 -1.49
N ILE A 246 -31.25 -34.40 -2.15
CA ILE A 246 -31.64 -35.80 -1.90
C ILE A 246 -30.51 -36.77 -2.30
N ALA A 247 -29.83 -36.53 -3.42
CA ALA A 247 -28.65 -37.29 -3.81
C ALA A 247 -27.56 -37.19 -2.74
N SER A 248 -27.28 -35.98 -2.25
CA SER A 248 -26.27 -35.77 -1.19
C SER A 248 -26.64 -36.47 0.11
N LEU A 249 -27.90 -36.42 0.54
CA LEU A 249 -28.37 -37.13 1.74
C LEU A 249 -28.28 -38.66 1.59
N ASN A 250 -28.58 -39.20 0.41
CA ASN A 250 -28.39 -40.63 0.13
C ASN A 250 -26.92 -41.04 0.14
N THR A 251 -26.03 -40.21 -0.44
CA THR A 251 -24.59 -40.43 -0.37
C THR A 251 -24.09 -40.39 1.07
N ILE A 252 -24.52 -39.42 1.87
CA ILE A 252 -24.21 -39.33 3.31
C ILE A 252 -24.59 -40.63 4.03
N ARG A 253 -25.80 -41.14 3.80
CA ARG A 253 -26.28 -42.39 4.40
C ARG A 253 -25.42 -43.60 3.97
N SER A 254 -25.08 -43.69 2.69
CA SER A 254 -24.24 -44.77 2.15
C SER A 254 -22.83 -44.73 2.74
N LEU A 255 -22.17 -43.56 2.73
CA LEU A 255 -20.82 -43.39 3.28
C LEU A 255 -20.81 -43.66 4.80
N THR A 256 -21.81 -43.17 5.53
CA THR A 256 -21.94 -43.43 6.98
C THR A 256 -22.10 -44.92 7.28
N ALA A 257 -22.81 -45.67 6.44
CA ALA A 257 -22.94 -47.12 6.58
C ALA A 257 -21.65 -47.88 6.29
N SER A 258 -20.77 -47.34 5.44
CA SER A 258 -19.47 -47.94 5.11
C SER A 258 -18.39 -47.70 6.18
N LEU A 259 -18.55 -46.66 7.01
CA LEU A 259 -17.60 -46.32 8.08
C LEU A 259 -17.81 -47.21 9.31
N HIS A 260 -16.72 -47.81 9.80
CA HIS A 260 -16.72 -48.67 10.97
C HIS A 260 -15.86 -48.03 12.06
N PHE A 261 -16.51 -47.47 13.09
CA PHE A 261 -15.82 -46.86 14.22
C PHE A 261 -15.63 -47.83 15.39
N LEU A 262 -14.62 -47.58 16.22
CA LEU A 262 -14.35 -48.38 17.42
C LEU A 262 -15.43 -48.18 18.50
N HIS A 263 -15.93 -46.95 18.61
CA HIS A 263 -16.91 -46.55 19.61
C HIS A 263 -17.96 -45.60 19.00
N HIS A 264 -19.08 -45.43 19.71
CA HIS A 264 -20.12 -44.43 19.41
C HIS A 264 -20.79 -44.50 18.01
N GLN A 265 -20.65 -45.62 17.29
CA GLN A 265 -21.30 -45.84 15.99
C GLN A 265 -22.79 -45.46 15.97
N PRO A 266 -23.64 -45.85 16.97
CA PRO A 266 -25.06 -45.51 16.94
C PRO A 266 -25.34 -44.02 17.06
N LEU A 267 -24.49 -43.27 17.80
CA LEU A 267 -24.63 -41.82 17.94
C LEU A 267 -24.29 -41.10 16.63
N ILE A 268 -23.20 -41.50 15.96
CA ILE A 268 -22.80 -40.90 14.69
C ILE A 268 -23.86 -41.19 13.61
N GLN A 269 -24.33 -42.44 13.52
CA GLN A 269 -25.42 -42.82 12.62
C GLN A 269 -26.71 -42.05 12.92
N ASN A 270 -27.06 -41.86 14.20
CA ASN A 270 -28.22 -41.05 14.58
C ASN A 270 -28.08 -39.60 14.09
N ILE A 271 -26.93 -38.96 14.32
CA ILE A 271 -26.71 -37.56 13.91
C ILE A 271 -26.78 -37.43 12.38
N LEU A 272 -26.03 -38.26 11.65
CA LEU A 272 -25.87 -38.11 10.20
C LEU A 272 -27.10 -38.59 9.41
N CYS A 273 -27.68 -39.73 9.78
CA CYS A 273 -28.74 -40.36 8.99
C CYS A 273 -30.15 -39.98 9.44
N SER A 274 -30.32 -39.42 10.64
CA SER A 274 -31.66 -39.13 11.20
C SER A 274 -31.79 -37.70 11.70
N GLY A 275 -30.86 -37.24 12.53
CA GLY A 275 -30.92 -35.92 13.15
C GLY A 275 -30.67 -34.77 12.16
N PHE A 276 -29.66 -34.90 11.28
CA PHE A 276 -29.35 -33.90 10.26
C PHE A 276 -30.50 -33.71 9.25
N PRO A 277 -31.04 -34.76 8.59
CA PRO A 277 -32.23 -34.62 7.74
C PRO A 277 -33.45 -34.03 8.46
N GLN A 278 -33.71 -34.45 9.70
CA GLN A 278 -34.81 -33.92 10.49
C GLN A 278 -34.62 -32.43 10.82
N HIS A 279 -33.39 -32.00 11.10
CA HIS A 279 -33.11 -30.60 11.40
C HIS A 279 -33.30 -29.71 10.17
N ILE A 280 -32.79 -30.15 9.00
CA ILE A 280 -33.02 -29.47 7.71
C ILE A 280 -34.53 -29.32 7.47
N TYR A 281 -35.28 -30.41 7.58
CA TYR A 281 -36.73 -30.42 7.39
C TYR A 281 -37.43 -29.37 8.28
N ARG A 282 -37.09 -29.33 9.57
CA ARG A 282 -37.66 -28.36 10.52
C ARG A 282 -37.31 -26.91 10.16
N GLN A 283 -36.10 -26.64 9.69
CA GLN A 283 -35.71 -25.28 9.30
C GLN A 283 -36.50 -24.80 8.08
N ILE A 284 -36.62 -25.64 7.05
CA ILE A 284 -37.41 -25.31 5.85
C ILE A 284 -38.88 -25.09 6.23
N GLN A 285 -39.47 -25.94 7.09
CA GLN A 285 -40.83 -25.73 7.58
C GLN A 285 -41.01 -24.40 8.34
N ARG A 286 -40.01 -24.01 9.14
CA ARG A 286 -40.05 -22.71 9.84
C ARG A 286 -39.97 -21.55 8.85
N SER A 287 -39.11 -21.65 7.84
CA SER A 287 -39.02 -20.64 6.79
C SER A 287 -40.33 -20.52 6.02
N ILE A 288 -40.99 -21.64 5.66
CA ILE A 288 -42.34 -21.64 5.04
C ILE A 288 -43.33 -20.81 5.87
N LYS A 289 -43.43 -21.09 7.17
CA LYS A 289 -44.34 -20.37 8.08
C LYS A 289 -44.00 -18.88 8.18
N GLN A 290 -42.72 -18.52 8.09
CA GLN A 290 -42.30 -17.11 8.10
C GLN A 290 -42.69 -16.41 6.80
N VAL A 291 -42.47 -17.06 5.65
CA VAL A 291 -42.87 -16.55 4.32
C VAL A 291 -44.38 -16.33 4.27
N GLU A 292 -45.18 -17.32 4.68
CA GLU A 292 -46.65 -17.22 4.71
C GLU A 292 -47.17 -16.07 5.57
N LYS A 293 -46.47 -15.75 6.66
CA LYS A 293 -46.89 -14.73 7.62
C LYS A 293 -46.55 -13.30 7.20
N HIS A 294 -45.43 -13.09 6.49
CA HIS A 294 -44.89 -11.74 6.25
C HIS A 294 -44.83 -11.33 4.77
N HIS A 295 -44.97 -12.26 3.82
CA HIS A 295 -44.75 -11.96 2.40
C HIS A 295 -45.91 -12.39 1.50
N PRO A 296 -46.31 -11.55 0.53
CA PRO A 296 -47.30 -11.92 -0.48
C PRO A 296 -46.73 -12.81 -1.60
N ILE A 297 -45.49 -13.31 -1.47
CA ILE A 297 -44.85 -14.17 -2.47
C ILE A 297 -45.51 -15.56 -2.42
N PRO A 298 -46.15 -16.04 -3.50
CA PRO A 298 -46.75 -17.37 -3.47
C PRO A 298 -45.66 -18.45 -3.31
N LEU A 299 -45.79 -19.30 -2.30
CA LEU A 299 -44.84 -20.38 -1.95
C LEU A 299 -44.43 -21.28 -3.13
N ARG A 300 -45.28 -21.39 -4.16
CA ARG A 300 -45.02 -22.15 -5.39
C ARG A 300 -43.78 -21.67 -6.16
N TYR A 301 -43.32 -20.44 -5.92
CA TYR A 301 -42.15 -19.85 -6.57
C TYR A 301 -40.85 -20.08 -5.80
N LEU A 302 -40.90 -20.68 -4.61
CA LEU A 302 -39.73 -20.98 -3.78
C LEU A 302 -39.49 -22.50 -3.69
N PRO A 303 -38.24 -22.96 -3.54
CA PRO A 303 -37.93 -24.40 -3.43
C PRO A 303 -38.43 -25.05 -2.12
N HIS A 304 -38.82 -24.24 -1.14
CA HIS A 304 -39.25 -24.67 0.20
C HIS A 304 -40.27 -25.81 0.22
N ALA A 305 -41.35 -25.71 -0.56
CA ALA A 305 -42.41 -26.70 -0.54
C ALA A 305 -41.94 -28.06 -1.10
N ALA A 306 -41.21 -28.04 -2.21
CA ALA A 306 -40.67 -29.26 -2.85
C ALA A 306 -39.64 -29.96 -1.96
N LEU A 307 -38.73 -29.19 -1.35
CA LEU A 307 -37.76 -29.73 -0.39
C LEU A 307 -38.45 -30.31 0.86
N THR A 308 -39.48 -29.64 1.38
CA THR A 308 -40.26 -30.15 2.53
C THR A 308 -40.89 -31.51 2.22
N SER A 309 -41.55 -31.65 1.07
CA SER A 309 -42.15 -32.92 0.65
C SER A 309 -41.11 -34.03 0.49
N ALA A 310 -39.98 -33.75 -0.18
CA ALA A 310 -38.93 -34.76 -0.39
C ALA A 310 -38.25 -35.19 0.91
N LEU A 311 -37.96 -34.24 1.81
CA LEU A 311 -37.38 -34.53 3.13
C LEU A 311 -38.36 -35.23 4.07
N CYS A 312 -39.66 -34.96 3.96
CA CYS A 312 -40.68 -35.70 4.70
C CYS A 312 -40.59 -37.20 4.38
N VAL A 313 -40.49 -37.57 3.10
CA VAL A 313 -40.32 -38.97 2.68
C VAL A 313 -39.04 -39.57 3.25
N LEU A 314 -37.90 -38.87 3.15
CA LEU A 314 -36.62 -39.36 3.68
C LEU A 314 -36.62 -39.53 5.21
N THR A 315 -37.22 -38.59 5.93
CA THR A 315 -37.26 -38.62 7.41
C THR A 315 -38.31 -39.58 7.95
N ALA A 316 -39.33 -39.91 7.15
CA ALA A 316 -40.40 -40.83 7.49
C ALA A 316 -40.06 -42.29 7.21
N GLN A 317 -39.07 -42.62 6.37
CA GLN A 317 -38.66 -44.01 6.08
C GLN A 317 -38.29 -44.75 7.38
N PRO A 318 -39.13 -45.68 7.88
CA PRO A 318 -38.73 -46.58 8.94
C PRO A 318 -38.02 -47.75 8.26
N ALA A 319 -37.02 -48.33 8.91
CA ALA A 319 -36.41 -49.59 8.49
C ALA A 319 -37.38 -50.80 8.54
N ASN A 320 -38.71 -50.62 8.62
CA ASN A 320 -39.72 -51.67 8.72
C ASN A 320 -41.15 -51.22 8.30
N ALA A 321 -41.31 -50.27 7.37
CA ALA A 321 -42.63 -50.09 6.74
C ALA A 321 -42.82 -51.14 5.62
N GLY A 322 -43.45 -52.27 5.97
CA GLY A 322 -43.99 -53.18 4.96
C GLY A 322 -44.94 -52.41 4.05
N TRP A 323 -44.68 -52.48 2.74
CA TRP A 323 -45.58 -51.95 1.72
C TRP A 323 -46.90 -52.72 1.81
N VAL A 324 -48.00 -52.04 2.16
CA VAL A 324 -49.33 -52.62 2.05
C VAL A 324 -49.73 -52.55 0.57
N ASP A 325 -49.88 -53.73 -0.01
CA ASP A 325 -50.20 -53.96 -1.40
C ASP A 325 -51.53 -53.29 -1.78
N GLY A 326 -51.55 -52.69 -2.97
CA GLY A 326 -52.64 -51.87 -3.45
C GLY A 326 -53.88 -52.70 -3.75
N LYS A 327 -54.81 -52.77 -2.79
CA LYS A 327 -56.23 -52.97 -3.08
C LYS A 327 -57.03 -51.81 -2.54
N THR A 328 -57.63 -51.10 -3.50
CA THR A 328 -58.66 -50.07 -3.42
C THR A 328 -59.30 -49.89 -2.04
N VAL A 329 -59.02 -48.75 -1.40
CA VAL A 329 -59.89 -48.21 -0.35
C VAL A 329 -60.49 -46.91 -0.88
N ILE A 330 -61.68 -47.04 -1.47
CA ILE A 330 -62.56 -45.91 -1.76
C ILE A 330 -63.34 -45.63 -0.48
N GLY A 331 -63.22 -44.40 0.03
CA GLY A 331 -64.10 -43.86 1.06
C GLY A 331 -63.53 -43.83 2.47
N LEU A 332 -62.72 -42.81 2.78
CA LEU A 332 -62.59 -42.23 4.13
C LEU A 332 -62.18 -40.74 3.98
N PRO A 333 -62.87 -39.78 4.62
CA PRO A 333 -62.42 -38.39 4.68
C PRO A 333 -61.28 -38.26 5.69
N SER A 334 -60.21 -37.58 5.30
CA SER A 334 -59.05 -37.20 6.13
C SER A 334 -58.21 -38.34 6.74
N LEU A 335 -57.15 -38.72 6.03
CA LEU A 335 -56.00 -39.42 6.62
C LEU A 335 -55.24 -38.42 7.53
N ARG A 336 -55.54 -38.42 8.84
CA ARG A 336 -54.64 -37.87 9.87
C ARG A 336 -53.73 -38.99 10.35
N ALA A 337 -52.47 -38.98 9.95
CA ALA A 337 -51.46 -39.87 10.52
C ALA A 337 -50.92 -39.25 11.82
N TYR A 338 -51.45 -39.65 12.97
CA TYR A 338 -50.80 -39.40 14.27
C TYR A 338 -49.81 -40.53 14.53
N GLY A 339 -48.51 -40.20 14.54
CA GLY A 339 -47.45 -41.17 14.88
C GLY A 339 -46.45 -40.55 15.85
N CYS A 340 -46.70 -40.68 17.15
CA CYS A 340 -45.69 -40.49 18.20
C CYS A 340 -45.25 -41.88 18.65
N PHE A 341 -43.95 -42.16 18.56
CA PHE A 341 -43.30 -43.38 19.08
C PHE A 341 -42.83 -43.18 20.53
N CYS A 342 -43.49 -42.28 21.25
CA CYS A 342 -43.27 -42.04 22.66
C CYS A 342 -44.19 -43.02 23.40
N GLY A 343 -43.64 -43.85 24.29
CA GLY A 343 -44.42 -44.80 25.09
C GLY A 343 -45.57 -44.14 25.87
N GLU A 344 -46.46 -44.96 26.42
CA GLU A 344 -47.72 -44.59 27.07
C GLU A 344 -47.66 -43.25 27.84
N GLY A 345 -48.47 -42.25 27.41
CA GLY A 345 -48.69 -41.00 28.16
C GLY A 345 -48.52 -39.67 27.40
N CYS A 346 -48.09 -39.66 26.13
CA CYS A 346 -47.93 -38.41 25.36
C CYS A 346 -49.23 -37.99 24.65
N GLY A 347 -50.11 -37.25 25.34
CA GLY A 347 -51.34 -36.70 24.75
C GLY A 347 -51.81 -35.34 25.31
N GLY A 348 -50.98 -34.63 26.07
CA GLY A 348 -51.34 -33.35 26.69
C GLY A 348 -50.57 -32.14 26.11
N PRO A 349 -51.13 -30.92 26.21
CA PRO A 349 -50.49 -29.67 25.77
C PRO A 349 -49.18 -29.34 26.51
N ASP A 350 -48.90 -30.02 27.63
CA ASP A 350 -47.68 -29.87 28.43
C ASP A 350 -46.60 -30.93 28.13
N CYS A 351 -46.61 -31.59 26.96
CA CYS A 351 -45.53 -32.51 26.61
C CYS A 351 -44.20 -31.74 26.49
N PRO A 352 -43.15 -32.10 27.27
CA PRO A 352 -41.85 -31.42 27.23
C PRO A 352 -41.03 -31.76 25.96
N CYS A 353 -41.70 -32.28 24.93
CA CYS A 353 -41.12 -32.91 23.77
C CYS A 353 -41.06 -31.97 22.55
N GLU A 354 -40.31 -30.86 22.67
CA GLU A 354 -39.95 -30.00 21.51
C GLU A 354 -39.26 -30.82 20.38
N ASP A 355 -38.69 -31.98 20.72
CA ASP A 355 -37.97 -32.85 19.79
C ASP A 355 -38.75 -34.05 19.23
N CYS A 356 -39.96 -34.34 19.74
CA CYS A 356 -40.71 -35.55 19.38
C CYS A 356 -42.01 -35.25 18.64
N CYS A 357 -42.71 -34.19 19.01
CA CYS A 357 -44.00 -33.82 18.40
C CYS A 357 -43.82 -33.02 17.12
N GLY A 358 -43.45 -33.71 16.04
CA GLY A 358 -43.90 -33.31 14.71
C GLY A 358 -45.35 -33.75 14.56
N LEU A 359 -46.30 -32.94 15.04
CA LEU A 359 -47.70 -33.11 14.66
C LEU A 359 -47.73 -32.97 13.14
N ILE A 360 -47.92 -34.09 12.44
CA ILE A 360 -48.09 -34.13 10.99
C ILE A 360 -49.50 -33.60 10.73
N GLU A 361 -49.67 -32.27 10.75
CA GLU A 361 -50.77 -31.65 10.02
C GLU A 361 -50.40 -31.67 8.55
N LEU A 362 -50.78 -32.75 7.87
CA LEU A 362 -50.86 -32.77 6.41
C LEU A 362 -51.99 -31.81 6.00
N PHE A 363 -51.67 -30.52 5.91
CA PHE A 363 -52.31 -29.68 4.89
C PHE A 363 -51.70 -30.08 3.54
N ILE A 364 -52.05 -31.27 3.06
CA ILE A 364 -51.97 -31.54 1.63
C ILE A 364 -53.16 -30.81 1.03
N ASN A 365 -52.92 -29.63 0.48
CA ASN A 365 -53.84 -29.02 -0.46
C ASN A 365 -53.07 -28.31 -1.58
N PRO A 366 -53.05 -28.83 -2.82
CA PRO A 366 -53.20 -30.21 -3.25
C PRO A 366 -52.00 -30.60 -4.14
N CYS A 367 -51.04 -31.36 -3.62
CA CYS A 367 -50.04 -32.07 -4.43
C CYS A 367 -49.78 -33.42 -3.78
N VAL A 368 -50.57 -34.41 -4.17
CA VAL A 368 -50.26 -35.82 -3.90
C VAL A 368 -49.39 -36.29 -5.06
N CYS A 369 -48.10 -36.51 -4.81
CA CYS A 369 -47.22 -37.13 -5.80
C CYS A 369 -47.34 -38.66 -5.67
N PHE A 370 -47.79 -39.32 -6.74
CA PHE A 370 -47.67 -40.77 -6.88
C PHE A 370 -46.43 -41.10 -7.72
N MET A 371 -45.71 -42.15 -7.32
CA MET A 371 -44.56 -42.66 -8.04
C MET A 371 -45.03 -43.79 -8.97
N ASP A 372 -45.03 -43.55 -10.29
CA ASP A 372 -45.33 -44.57 -11.30
C ASP A 372 -44.08 -45.41 -11.56
N ARG A 373 -44.16 -46.71 -11.27
CA ARG A 373 -43.05 -47.67 -11.45
C ARG A 373 -42.67 -47.91 -12.92
N SER A 374 -43.49 -47.51 -13.88
CA SER A 374 -43.27 -47.83 -15.30
C SER A 374 -42.39 -46.82 -16.05
N SER A 375 -42.21 -45.60 -15.54
CA SER A 375 -41.52 -44.52 -16.25
C SER A 375 -40.29 -43.95 -15.53
N GLY A 376 -40.11 -44.17 -14.22
CA GLY A 376 -38.96 -43.67 -13.48
C GLY A 376 -38.94 -42.14 -13.25
N TRP A 377 -40.06 -41.44 -13.54
CA TRP A 377 -40.22 -40.00 -13.31
C TRP A 377 -41.39 -39.71 -12.37
N TRP A 378 -41.32 -38.58 -11.64
CA TRP A 378 -42.42 -38.05 -10.84
C TRP A 378 -43.49 -37.46 -11.76
N VAL A 379 -44.71 -38.03 -11.76
CA VAL A 379 -45.84 -37.49 -12.51
C VAL A 379 -46.67 -36.58 -11.60
N ASN A 380 -46.86 -35.31 -11.98
CA ASN A 380 -47.58 -34.31 -11.19
C ASN A 380 -49.00 -34.10 -11.75
N CYS A 381 -50.04 -34.30 -10.92
CA CYS A 381 -51.43 -33.92 -11.26
C CYS A 381 -51.67 -32.45 -10.88
N CYS A 382 -51.80 -31.58 -11.88
CA CYS A 382 -52.16 -30.16 -11.73
C CYS A 382 -53.65 -29.99 -11.38
N PHE A 383 -53.98 -29.16 -10.38
CA PHE A 383 -55.30 -28.55 -10.25
C PHE A 383 -55.25 -27.06 -10.66
N GLN A 384 -56.12 -26.69 -11.59
CA GLN A 384 -56.42 -25.30 -11.94
C GLN A 384 -57.19 -24.63 -10.79
N LEU A 385 -56.74 -23.48 -10.32
CA LEU A 385 -57.56 -22.53 -9.55
C LEU A 385 -57.61 -21.18 -10.32
N PRO A 386 -58.68 -20.39 -10.14
CA PRO A 386 -59.10 -19.38 -11.10
C PRO A 386 -58.12 -18.21 -11.17
N LYS A 387 -57.85 -17.74 -12.39
CA LYS A 387 -57.11 -16.51 -12.67
C LYS A 387 -57.73 -15.34 -11.90
N THR A 388 -57.09 -14.90 -10.81
CA THR A 388 -57.39 -13.60 -10.20
C THR A 388 -56.31 -12.59 -10.59
N THR A 389 -56.68 -11.77 -11.56
CA THR A 389 -55.94 -10.71 -12.26
C THR A 389 -55.41 -9.59 -11.33
N ILE A 390 -55.62 -9.66 -10.01
CA ILE A 390 -55.31 -8.58 -9.06
C ILE A 390 -53.90 -8.72 -8.47
N ALA A 391 -53.40 -9.95 -8.24
CA ALA A 391 -52.05 -10.17 -7.70
C ALA A 391 -50.94 -9.85 -8.71
N SER A 392 -51.21 -10.06 -10.02
CA SER A 392 -50.28 -9.69 -11.08
C SER A 392 -50.14 -8.18 -11.22
N VAL A 393 -51.19 -7.38 -11.02
CA VAL A 393 -51.14 -5.93 -11.26
C VAL A 393 -50.43 -5.17 -10.13
N VAL A 394 -50.65 -5.56 -8.86
CA VAL A 394 -49.96 -4.97 -7.70
C VAL A 394 -48.50 -5.41 -7.62
N GLY A 395 -48.22 -6.69 -7.94
CA GLY A 395 -46.85 -7.17 -8.09
C GLY A 395 -46.13 -6.49 -9.26
N TRP A 396 -46.78 -6.30 -10.41
CA TRP A 396 -46.17 -5.64 -11.57
C TRP A 396 -45.90 -4.16 -11.37
N THR A 397 -46.78 -3.39 -10.72
CA THR A 397 -46.52 -1.97 -10.45
C THR A 397 -45.45 -1.78 -9.38
N PHE A 398 -45.42 -2.63 -8.34
CA PHE A 398 -44.37 -2.59 -7.33
C PHE A 398 -43.01 -3.04 -7.90
N ILE A 399 -42.98 -4.10 -8.73
CA ILE A 399 -41.76 -4.61 -9.37
C ILE A 399 -41.28 -3.68 -10.48
N SER A 400 -42.17 -3.06 -11.26
CA SER A 400 -41.80 -2.09 -12.30
C SER A 400 -41.28 -0.79 -11.68
N GLN A 401 -41.92 -0.26 -10.63
CA GLN A 401 -41.40 0.88 -9.89
C GLN A 401 -40.10 0.54 -9.15
N TYR A 402 -39.96 -0.67 -8.63
CA TYR A 402 -38.71 -1.16 -8.04
C TYR A 402 -37.63 -1.37 -9.11
N GLN A 403 -37.92 -1.93 -10.27
CA GLN A 403 -36.98 -2.10 -11.39
C GLN A 403 -36.53 -0.76 -11.95
N GLU A 404 -37.44 0.18 -12.18
CA GLU A 404 -37.10 1.51 -12.69
C GLU A 404 -36.31 2.30 -11.65
N LYS A 405 -36.62 2.14 -10.36
CA LYS A 405 -35.85 2.73 -9.26
C LYS A 405 -34.50 2.05 -9.08
N VAL A 406 -34.42 0.73 -9.15
CA VAL A 406 -33.16 -0.04 -9.08
C VAL A 406 -32.31 0.23 -10.30
N GLU A 407 -32.85 0.38 -11.50
CA GLU A 407 -32.10 0.75 -12.69
C GLU A 407 -31.61 2.20 -12.63
N ARG A 408 -32.42 3.13 -12.12
CA ARG A 408 -32.00 4.53 -11.86
C ARG A 408 -30.95 4.59 -10.77
N GLU A 409 -31.11 3.83 -9.69
CA GLU A 409 -30.13 3.74 -8.61
C GLU A 409 -28.88 2.94 -9.02
N GLN A 410 -28.98 1.95 -9.89
CA GLN A 410 -27.83 1.23 -10.45
C GLN A 410 -27.13 2.09 -11.49
N ALA A 411 -27.85 2.89 -12.29
CA ALA A 411 -27.26 3.89 -13.16
C ALA A 411 -26.58 5.00 -12.36
N GLN A 412 -27.18 5.41 -11.24
CA GLN A 412 -26.60 6.35 -10.29
C GLN A 412 -25.40 5.74 -9.58
N ARG A 413 -25.46 4.49 -9.10
CA ARG A 413 -24.34 3.75 -8.50
C ARG A 413 -23.24 3.49 -9.52
N ARG A 414 -23.56 3.19 -10.78
CA ARG A 414 -22.58 3.11 -11.88
C ARG A 414 -21.92 4.44 -12.13
N ARG A 415 -22.68 5.55 -12.16
CA ARG A 415 -22.11 6.90 -12.29
C ARG A 415 -21.28 7.29 -11.07
N GLU A 416 -21.74 6.99 -9.87
CA GLU A 416 -21.02 7.25 -8.61
C GLU A 416 -19.80 6.34 -8.47
N GLU A 417 -19.83 5.12 -8.99
CA GLU A 417 -18.71 4.18 -9.01
C GLU A 417 -17.73 4.54 -10.11
N GLU A 418 -18.18 4.93 -11.30
CA GLU A 418 -17.34 5.52 -12.35
C GLU A 418 -16.71 6.83 -11.87
N GLU A 419 -17.46 7.66 -11.15
CA GLU A 419 -16.96 8.89 -10.56
C GLU A 419 -16.05 8.61 -9.36
N ARG A 420 -16.29 7.55 -8.57
CA ARG A 420 -15.41 7.11 -7.49
C ARG A 420 -14.15 6.48 -8.03
N GLN A 421 -14.22 5.68 -9.08
CA GLN A 421 -13.08 5.12 -9.79
C GLN A 421 -12.31 6.23 -10.50
N ARG A 422 -12.99 7.21 -11.08
CA ARG A 422 -12.37 8.41 -11.64
C ARG A 422 -11.70 9.23 -10.54
N ARG A 423 -12.34 9.49 -9.41
CA ARG A 423 -11.76 10.17 -8.24
C ARG A 423 -10.59 9.37 -7.67
N GLN A 424 -10.67 8.04 -7.62
CA GLN A 424 -9.57 7.17 -7.18
C GLN A 424 -8.42 7.16 -8.18
N ARG A 425 -8.69 7.19 -9.49
CA ARG A 425 -7.68 7.32 -10.55
C ARG A 425 -7.03 8.70 -10.49
N GLU A 426 -7.82 9.76 -10.37
CA GLU A 426 -7.35 11.13 -10.19
C GLU A 426 -6.59 11.30 -8.86
N GLU A 427 -7.00 10.67 -7.78
CA GLU A 427 -6.33 10.72 -6.48
C GLU A 427 -5.06 9.86 -6.50
N ALA A 428 -5.06 8.69 -7.15
CA ALA A 428 -3.88 7.89 -7.39
C ALA A 428 -2.88 8.61 -8.31
N GLU A 429 -3.36 9.30 -9.33
CA GLU A 429 -2.56 10.13 -10.23
C GLU A 429 -2.02 11.36 -9.50
N ARG A 430 -2.83 12.05 -8.68
CA ARG A 430 -2.35 13.11 -7.78
C ARG A 430 -1.32 12.60 -6.78
N ARG A 431 -1.50 11.41 -6.20
CA ARG A 431 -0.54 10.78 -5.29
C ARG A 431 0.75 10.41 -6.03
N ARG A 432 0.68 9.89 -7.26
CA ARG A 432 1.85 9.65 -8.11
C ARG A 432 2.56 10.95 -8.45
N GLN A 433 1.85 11.98 -8.88
CA GLN A 433 2.40 13.31 -9.15
C GLN A 433 3.01 13.94 -7.89
N GLN A 434 2.38 13.79 -6.72
CA GLN A 434 2.93 14.24 -5.43
C GLN A 434 4.18 13.45 -5.06
N GLN A 435 4.20 12.13 -5.22
CA GLN A 435 5.38 11.30 -4.97
C GLN A 435 6.53 11.65 -5.92
N GLU A 436 6.26 11.83 -7.22
CA GLU A 436 7.25 12.28 -8.20
C GLU A 436 7.77 13.69 -7.89
N THR A 437 6.89 14.60 -7.49
CA THR A 437 7.26 15.98 -7.11
C THR A 437 8.10 15.98 -5.83
N GLU A 438 7.72 15.19 -4.83
CA GLU A 438 8.47 15.06 -3.59
C GLU A 438 9.80 14.35 -3.80
N GLN A 439 9.86 13.36 -4.69
CA GLN A 439 11.10 12.70 -5.09
C GLN A 439 12.04 13.67 -5.81
N LYS A 440 11.53 14.48 -6.76
CA LYS A 440 12.31 15.56 -7.39
C LYS A 440 12.82 16.56 -6.37
N ARG A 441 11.96 17.02 -5.44
CA ARG A 441 12.35 17.95 -4.37
C ARG A 441 13.47 17.38 -3.49
N ARG A 442 13.34 16.12 -3.05
CA ARG A 442 14.38 15.45 -2.25
C ARG A 442 15.70 15.31 -3.01
N GLN A 443 15.65 15.05 -4.31
CA GLN A 443 16.84 14.99 -5.16
C GLN A 443 17.50 16.36 -5.33
N GLU A 444 16.71 17.41 -5.55
CA GLU A 444 17.20 18.79 -5.62
C GLU A 444 17.85 19.23 -4.30
N GLU A 445 17.19 18.98 -3.16
CA GLU A 445 17.73 19.24 -1.82
C GLU A 445 19.05 18.47 -1.58
N PHE A 446 19.13 17.21 -2.01
CA PHE A 446 20.34 16.40 -1.91
C PHE A 446 21.49 16.98 -2.75
N ILE A 447 21.23 17.34 -4.00
CA ILE A 447 22.23 17.95 -4.90
C ILE A 447 22.70 19.30 -4.34
N GLN A 448 21.78 20.15 -3.88
CA GLN A 448 22.11 21.44 -3.28
C GLN A 448 22.97 21.28 -2.02
N ASN A 449 22.66 20.30 -1.17
CA ASN A 449 23.46 20.03 0.02
C ASN A 449 24.87 19.51 -0.34
N LEU A 450 24.99 18.64 -1.36
CA LEU A 450 26.28 18.14 -1.83
C LEU A 450 27.17 19.26 -2.39
N THR A 451 26.60 20.19 -3.16
CA THR A 451 27.36 21.26 -3.84
C THR A 451 27.52 22.53 -3.02
N LYS A 452 26.91 22.61 -1.83
CA LYS A 452 26.91 23.78 -0.95
C LYS A 452 28.31 24.32 -0.65
N GLU A 453 29.25 23.44 -0.31
CA GLU A 453 30.63 23.83 -0.03
C GLU A 453 31.36 24.30 -1.29
N LEU A 454 31.15 23.63 -2.42
CA LEU A 454 31.73 24.00 -3.70
C LEU A 454 31.32 25.41 -4.12
N CYS A 455 30.04 25.74 -3.99
CA CYS A 455 29.50 27.07 -4.29
C CYS A 455 30.11 28.16 -3.38
N ARG A 456 30.40 27.84 -2.11
CA ARG A 456 31.12 28.75 -1.20
C ARG A 456 32.55 29.02 -1.68
N PHE A 457 33.26 28.01 -2.16
CA PHE A 457 34.62 28.18 -2.70
C PHE A 457 34.62 28.99 -3.99
N GLU A 458 33.72 28.70 -4.93
CA GLU A 458 33.58 29.46 -6.19
C GLU A 458 33.30 30.94 -5.95
N ASN A 459 32.39 31.28 -5.02
CA ASN A 459 32.12 32.68 -4.68
C ASN A 459 33.34 33.40 -4.11
N ARG A 460 34.13 32.74 -3.24
CA ARG A 460 35.37 33.33 -2.71
C ARG A 460 36.43 33.52 -3.79
N ILE A 461 36.59 32.54 -4.68
CA ILE A 461 37.49 32.63 -5.84
C ILE A 461 37.09 33.81 -6.72
N TYR A 462 35.79 33.96 -7.02
CA TYR A 462 35.28 35.07 -7.82
C TYR A 462 35.59 36.44 -7.19
N ILE A 463 35.36 36.59 -5.89
CA ILE A 463 35.65 37.83 -5.15
C ILE A 463 37.16 38.14 -5.17
N LEU A 464 38.02 37.15 -4.93
CA LEU A 464 39.48 37.32 -4.94
C LEU A 464 40.02 37.63 -6.33
N ALA A 465 39.50 36.95 -7.36
CA ALA A 465 39.82 37.24 -8.75
C ALA A 465 39.44 38.68 -9.14
N GLY A 466 38.29 39.17 -8.66
CA GLY A 466 37.88 40.56 -8.81
C GLY A 466 38.85 41.55 -8.15
N LYS A 467 39.32 41.26 -6.92
CA LYS A 467 40.32 42.09 -6.22
C LYS A 467 41.66 42.15 -6.95
N LEU A 468 42.07 41.05 -7.58
CA LEU A 468 43.27 40.96 -8.40
C LEU A 468 43.07 41.48 -9.83
N ASN A 469 41.84 41.87 -10.19
CA ASN A 469 41.45 42.29 -11.53
C ASN A 469 41.86 41.26 -12.61
N ILE A 470 41.57 39.98 -12.35
CA ILE A 470 41.82 38.85 -13.25
C ILE A 470 40.52 38.12 -13.59
N SER A 471 40.44 37.56 -14.80
CA SER A 471 39.42 36.58 -15.15
C SER A 471 39.96 35.19 -14.81
N PHE A 472 39.37 34.54 -13.81
CA PHE A 472 39.80 33.22 -13.34
C PHE A 472 38.78 32.14 -13.72
N PRO A 473 39.21 30.99 -14.29
CA PRO A 473 38.30 29.93 -14.72
C PRO A 473 37.78 29.14 -13.50
N SER A 474 36.62 29.54 -12.97
CA SER A 474 36.01 28.96 -11.76
C SER A 474 34.74 28.12 -12.06
N ASN A 475 34.78 27.25 -13.06
CA ASN A 475 33.62 26.46 -13.50
C ASN A 475 33.61 25.03 -12.94
N TYR A 476 33.78 24.87 -11.62
CA TYR A 476 33.86 23.55 -10.98
C TYR A 476 32.50 22.84 -10.92
N GLN A 477 31.40 23.59 -11.01
CA GLN A 477 30.05 23.01 -11.12
C GLN A 477 29.75 22.36 -12.48
N LYS A 478 30.45 22.73 -13.56
CA LYS A 478 30.13 22.29 -14.92
C LYS A 478 30.12 20.75 -15.10
N PRO A 479 31.11 20.00 -14.60
CA PRO A 479 31.10 18.53 -14.68
C PRO A 479 29.94 17.90 -13.89
N ILE A 480 29.57 18.49 -12.74
CA ILE A 480 28.47 18.01 -11.90
C ILE A 480 27.13 18.22 -12.62
N ILE A 481 26.93 19.38 -13.22
CA ILE A 481 25.72 19.68 -14.00
C ILE A 481 25.59 18.73 -15.20
N GLN A 482 26.70 18.43 -15.89
CA GLN A 482 26.72 17.48 -17.00
C GLN A 482 26.38 16.06 -16.54
N PHE A 483 26.94 15.61 -15.41
CA PHE A 483 26.64 14.31 -14.83
C PHE A 483 25.15 14.17 -14.45
N VAL A 484 24.58 15.19 -13.80
CA VAL A 484 23.16 15.22 -13.42
C VAL A 484 22.27 15.17 -14.67
N LYS A 485 22.62 15.90 -15.73
CA LYS A 485 21.87 15.86 -17.00
C LYS A 485 21.93 14.49 -17.69
N ALA A 486 23.09 13.83 -17.68
CA ALA A 486 23.26 12.51 -18.28
C ALA A 486 22.48 11.40 -17.54
N HIS A 487 22.22 11.58 -16.24
CA HIS A 487 21.53 10.62 -15.38
C HIS A 487 20.14 11.11 -14.93
N SER A 488 19.49 11.97 -15.72
CA SER A 488 18.21 12.61 -15.38
C SER A 488 17.05 11.64 -15.10
N HIS A 489 17.13 10.40 -15.61
CA HIS A 489 16.12 9.36 -15.43
C HIS A 489 16.37 8.44 -14.22
N GLN A 490 17.48 8.61 -13.49
CA GLN A 490 17.89 7.73 -12.40
C GLN A 490 17.73 8.38 -11.02
N ASN A 491 17.60 7.57 -9.97
CA ASN A 491 17.62 8.07 -8.61
C ASN A 491 19.06 8.32 -8.13
N LEU A 492 19.45 9.60 -8.04
CA LEU A 492 20.82 10.00 -7.69
C LEU A 492 21.10 10.04 -6.18
N THR A 493 20.09 9.84 -5.33
CA THR A 493 20.26 9.83 -3.88
C THR A 493 21.10 8.62 -3.47
N GLY A 494 22.29 8.88 -2.92
CA GLY A 494 23.25 7.82 -2.55
C GLY A 494 24.14 7.32 -3.70
N ASN A 495 24.13 7.98 -4.85
CA ASN A 495 25.03 7.64 -5.96
C ASN A 495 26.49 7.95 -5.58
N THR A 496 27.31 6.90 -5.49
CA THR A 496 28.71 6.99 -5.06
C THR A 496 29.63 7.67 -6.07
N GLU A 497 29.29 7.61 -7.36
CA GLU A 497 30.04 8.25 -8.43
C GLU A 497 29.84 9.76 -8.43
N LEU A 498 28.60 10.22 -8.25
CA LEU A 498 28.28 11.64 -8.05
C LEU A 498 29.00 12.20 -6.82
N GLN A 499 28.99 11.47 -5.70
CA GLN A 499 29.71 11.88 -4.49
C GLN A 499 31.22 11.99 -4.72
N ARG A 500 31.85 11.03 -5.42
CA ARG A 500 33.27 11.11 -5.78
C ARG A 500 33.55 12.32 -6.66
N LEU A 501 32.71 12.57 -7.67
CA LEU A 501 32.87 13.71 -8.57
C LEU A 501 32.78 15.04 -7.82
N VAL A 502 31.79 15.21 -6.95
CA VAL A 502 31.64 16.41 -6.12
C VAL A 502 32.85 16.57 -5.21
N ASN A 503 33.32 15.51 -4.55
CA ASN A 503 34.50 15.58 -3.68
C ASN A 503 35.76 15.98 -4.45
N GLN A 504 35.97 15.45 -5.66
CA GLN A 504 37.09 15.83 -6.52
C GLN A 504 37.04 17.30 -6.92
N GLN A 505 35.87 17.81 -7.34
CA GLN A 505 35.70 19.22 -7.69
C GLN A 505 35.89 20.15 -6.49
N THR A 506 35.36 19.77 -5.32
CA THR A 506 35.53 20.52 -4.06
C THR A 506 36.99 20.61 -3.65
N GLN A 507 37.75 19.52 -3.79
CA GLN A 507 39.20 19.53 -3.52
C GLN A 507 39.97 20.42 -4.50
N ALA A 508 39.65 20.37 -5.80
CA ALA A 508 40.26 21.22 -6.80
C ALA A 508 39.99 22.72 -6.53
N ALA A 509 38.73 23.08 -6.27
CA ALA A 509 38.34 24.44 -5.92
C ALA A 509 39.04 24.94 -4.65
N ARG A 510 39.13 24.09 -3.62
CA ARG A 510 39.84 24.43 -2.37
C ARG A 510 41.32 24.71 -2.62
N LYS A 511 41.99 23.90 -3.44
CA LYS A 511 43.41 24.08 -3.78
C LYS A 511 43.64 25.41 -4.49
N ASP A 512 42.81 25.71 -5.48
CA ASP A 512 42.95 26.96 -6.25
C ASP A 512 42.59 28.19 -5.42
N LEU A 513 41.60 28.09 -4.51
CA LEU A 513 41.32 29.15 -3.54
C LEU A 513 42.53 29.46 -2.65
N ASN A 514 43.13 28.43 -2.05
CA ASN A 514 44.31 28.62 -1.19
C ASN A 514 45.46 29.29 -1.96
N ASN A 515 45.71 28.87 -3.19
CA ASN A 515 46.77 29.47 -4.01
C ASN A 515 46.47 30.93 -4.38
N LEU A 516 45.21 31.26 -4.68
CA LEU A 516 44.79 32.65 -4.93
C LEU A 516 44.89 33.51 -3.68
N GLU A 517 44.54 32.99 -2.50
CA GLU A 517 44.68 33.70 -1.23
C GLU A 517 46.14 34.03 -0.93
N ASN A 518 47.04 33.05 -1.09
CA ASN A 518 48.47 33.25 -0.94
C ASN A 518 49.02 34.27 -1.95
N SER A 519 48.62 34.15 -3.22
CA SER A 519 49.05 35.06 -4.29
C SER A 519 48.56 36.49 -4.05
N HIS A 520 47.32 36.66 -3.57
CA HIS A 520 46.77 37.95 -3.20
C HIS A 520 47.50 38.56 -2.00
N ALA A 521 47.77 37.77 -0.96
CA ALA A 521 48.53 38.24 0.20
C ALA A 521 49.94 38.70 -0.21
N LEU A 522 50.62 37.92 -1.06
CA LEU A 522 51.94 38.28 -1.57
C LEU A 522 51.91 39.55 -2.42
N TYR A 523 50.95 39.67 -3.34
CA TYR A 523 50.75 40.89 -4.13
C TYR A 523 50.51 42.11 -3.24
N GLN A 524 49.70 41.98 -2.18
CA GLN A 524 49.45 43.07 -1.24
C GLN A 524 50.71 43.47 -0.48
N THR A 525 51.51 42.50 -0.02
CA THR A 525 52.79 42.76 0.64
C THR A 525 53.72 43.55 -0.27
N VAL A 526 53.93 43.07 -1.49
CA VAL A 526 54.82 43.71 -2.48
C VAL A 526 54.28 45.09 -2.88
N SER A 527 52.98 45.25 -3.09
CA SER A 527 52.36 46.54 -3.41
C SER A 527 52.48 47.55 -2.26
N ASN A 528 52.33 47.11 -1.01
CA ASN A 528 52.52 47.97 0.15
C ASN A 528 53.99 48.38 0.32
N PHE A 529 54.90 47.43 0.07
CA PHE A 529 56.33 47.69 0.11
C PHE A 529 56.74 48.68 -0.99
N TYR A 530 56.22 48.52 -2.21
CA TYR A 530 56.38 49.50 -3.28
C TYR A 530 55.97 50.91 -2.83
N LEU A 531 54.81 51.06 -2.17
CA LEU A 531 54.37 52.38 -1.69
C LEU A 531 55.31 52.97 -0.62
N GLU A 532 55.91 52.14 0.22
CA GLU A 532 56.94 52.57 1.17
C GLU A 532 58.20 53.07 0.45
N VAL A 533 58.72 52.25 -0.48
CA VAL A 533 59.90 52.60 -1.29
C VAL A 533 59.65 53.85 -2.12
N ALA A 534 58.48 53.97 -2.74
CA ALA A 534 58.08 55.16 -3.50
C ALA A 534 58.12 56.44 -2.66
N ARG A 535 57.70 56.40 -1.39
CA ARG A 535 57.81 57.57 -0.49
C ARG A 535 59.26 57.94 -0.21
N ILE A 536 60.15 56.96 -0.07
CA ILE A 536 61.58 57.19 0.20
C ILE A 536 62.25 57.75 -1.06
N VAL A 537 62.06 57.10 -2.21
CA VAL A 537 62.60 57.51 -3.51
C VAL A 537 62.11 58.92 -3.89
N ASN A 538 60.81 59.20 -3.78
CA ASN A 538 60.27 60.52 -4.13
C ASN A 538 60.84 61.65 -3.26
N ARG A 539 61.22 61.39 -2.00
CA ARG A 539 61.88 62.38 -1.13
C ARG A 539 63.31 62.71 -1.56
N THR A 540 63.97 61.85 -2.34
CA THR A 540 65.32 62.11 -2.87
C THR A 540 65.32 63.20 -3.96
N GLY A 541 64.21 63.35 -4.70
CA GLY A 541 64.13 64.19 -5.89
C GLY A 541 64.96 63.71 -7.09
N SER A 542 65.55 62.50 -7.02
CA SER A 542 66.43 61.95 -8.05
C SER A 542 65.63 61.39 -9.24
N ILE A 543 65.76 62.03 -10.40
CA ILE A 543 65.08 61.62 -11.64
C ILE A 543 65.44 60.17 -12.05
N PRO A 544 66.71 59.73 -12.00
CA PRO A 544 67.06 58.34 -12.31
C PRO A 544 66.37 57.29 -11.42
N LEU A 545 66.34 57.52 -10.09
CA LEU A 545 65.71 56.58 -9.15
C LEU A 545 64.19 56.56 -9.30
N ILE A 546 63.57 57.70 -9.64
CA ILE A 546 62.14 57.78 -9.95
C ILE A 546 61.81 56.98 -11.21
N LYS A 547 62.65 57.06 -12.24
CA LYS A 547 62.45 56.31 -13.49
C LYS A 547 62.56 54.79 -13.24
N GLU A 548 63.52 54.36 -12.44
CA GLU A 548 63.66 52.95 -12.05
C GLU A 548 62.45 52.46 -11.22
N LEU A 549 61.91 53.31 -10.33
CA LEU A 549 60.66 53.04 -9.61
C LEU A 549 59.46 52.90 -10.55
N GLU A 550 59.35 53.73 -11.59
CA GLU A 550 58.30 53.64 -12.62
C GLU A 550 58.38 52.34 -13.43
N GLU A 551 59.58 51.85 -13.73
CA GLU A 551 59.79 50.55 -14.38
C GLU A 551 59.30 49.39 -13.50
N LEU A 552 59.61 49.42 -12.20
CA LEU A 552 59.10 48.43 -11.24
C LEU A 552 57.57 48.50 -11.07
N TYR A 553 56.99 49.71 -11.12
CA TYR A 553 55.53 49.88 -11.14
C TYR A 553 54.90 49.20 -12.37
N GLY A 554 55.54 49.35 -13.54
CA GLY A 554 55.15 48.68 -14.78
C GLY A 554 55.22 47.16 -14.69
N LYS A 555 56.29 46.60 -14.07
CA LYS A 555 56.41 45.17 -13.80
C LYS A 555 55.30 44.66 -12.86
N LEU A 556 55.03 45.38 -11.76
CA LEU A 556 54.01 45.04 -10.76
C LEU A 556 52.59 45.03 -11.35
N HIS A 557 52.28 45.96 -12.25
CA HIS A 557 50.97 46.06 -12.90
C HIS A 557 50.91 45.38 -14.27
N SER A 558 51.94 44.60 -14.62
CA SER A 558 52.06 44.03 -15.96
C SER A 558 50.91 43.05 -16.29
N PRO A 559 50.44 43.04 -17.55
CA PRO A 559 49.50 42.02 -18.02
C PRO A 559 50.05 40.59 -17.88
N ASN A 560 51.38 40.44 -17.94
CA ASN A 560 52.06 39.16 -17.80
C ASN A 560 51.84 38.56 -16.40
N LEU A 561 51.94 39.37 -15.35
CA LEU A 561 51.70 38.93 -13.98
C LEU A 561 50.27 38.38 -13.79
N LYS A 562 49.29 39.10 -14.36
CA LYS A 562 47.88 38.67 -14.35
C LYS A 562 47.67 37.38 -15.13
N SER A 563 48.37 37.21 -16.24
CA SER A 563 48.29 36.00 -17.06
C SER A 563 48.78 34.74 -16.32
N LEU A 564 49.79 34.85 -15.46
CA LEU A 564 50.32 33.73 -14.67
C LEU A 564 49.27 33.18 -13.69
N LEU A 565 48.52 34.07 -13.05
CA LEU A 565 47.43 33.71 -12.14
C LEU A 565 46.26 33.05 -12.88
N THR A 566 45.85 33.59 -14.03
CA THR A 566 44.81 32.98 -14.87
C THR A 566 45.21 31.59 -15.38
N GLN A 567 46.50 31.38 -15.67
CA GLN A 567 47.05 30.09 -16.12
C GLN A 567 47.38 29.12 -14.98
N LYS A 568 47.10 29.47 -13.71
CA LYS A 568 47.42 28.68 -12.52
C LYS A 568 48.92 28.35 -12.37
N LYS A 569 49.79 29.23 -12.88
CA LYS A 569 51.24 29.13 -12.80
C LYS A 569 51.74 29.73 -11.48
N TRP A 570 51.34 29.12 -10.37
CA TRP A 570 51.55 29.66 -9.02
C TRP A 570 53.02 29.89 -8.70
N ASN A 571 53.91 28.93 -8.96
CA ASN A 571 55.32 29.04 -8.63
C ASN A 571 56.00 30.23 -9.34
N TYR A 572 55.75 30.37 -10.65
CA TYR A 572 56.27 31.50 -11.43
C TYR A 572 55.77 32.85 -10.94
N PHE A 573 54.52 32.92 -10.45
CA PHE A 573 54.01 34.14 -9.82
C PHE A 573 54.75 34.46 -8.52
N HIS A 574 55.01 33.46 -7.67
CA HIS A 574 55.74 33.66 -6.42
C HIS A 574 57.20 34.06 -6.68
N GLU A 575 57.87 33.42 -7.64
CA GLU A 575 59.23 33.77 -8.07
C GLU A 575 59.29 35.22 -8.56
N PHE A 576 58.39 35.62 -9.46
CA PHE A 576 58.33 36.99 -9.97
C PHE A 576 58.05 38.02 -8.87
N ALA A 577 57.15 37.70 -7.94
CA ALA A 577 56.83 38.61 -6.84
C ALA A 577 58.00 38.75 -5.85
N ASN A 578 58.78 37.69 -5.62
CA ASN A 578 59.99 37.74 -4.81
C ASN A 578 61.10 38.53 -5.51
N GLU A 579 61.32 38.31 -6.81
CA GLU A 579 62.27 39.07 -7.62
C GLU A 579 61.95 40.57 -7.58
N LEU A 580 60.66 40.93 -7.73
CA LEU A 580 60.23 42.32 -7.64
C LEU A 580 60.41 42.91 -6.23
N ASN A 581 60.28 42.08 -5.19
CA ASN A 581 60.55 42.49 -3.82
C ASN A 581 62.05 42.74 -3.58
N ASP A 582 62.92 41.90 -4.16
CA ASP A 582 64.38 42.06 -4.10
C ASP A 582 64.82 43.34 -4.86
N ASP A 583 64.27 43.58 -6.06
CA ASP A 583 64.45 44.82 -6.84
C ASP A 583 64.06 46.06 -6.00
N LEU A 584 62.92 46.00 -5.31
CA LEU A 584 62.43 47.10 -4.46
C LEU A 584 63.31 47.33 -3.22
N GLU A 585 63.81 46.27 -2.59
CA GLU A 585 64.71 46.37 -1.44
C GLU A 585 66.05 46.97 -1.86
N TYR A 586 66.59 46.55 -3.00
CA TYR A 586 67.78 47.17 -3.58
C TYR A 586 67.58 48.67 -3.82
N LEU A 587 66.50 49.06 -4.51
CA LEU A 587 66.19 50.46 -4.80
C LEU A 587 66.00 51.29 -3.52
N LYS A 588 65.40 50.70 -2.47
CA LYS A 588 65.27 51.32 -1.15
C LYS A 588 66.63 51.61 -0.52
N GLN A 589 67.54 50.65 -0.50
CA GLN A 589 68.88 50.81 0.06
C GLN A 589 69.67 51.88 -0.67
N VAL A 590 69.59 51.88 -2.00
CA VAL A 590 70.20 52.88 -2.86
C VAL A 590 69.65 54.28 -2.57
N ALA A 591 68.33 54.45 -2.48
CA ALA A 591 67.70 55.73 -2.16
C ALA A 591 68.06 56.25 -0.75
N ILE A 592 68.23 55.37 0.24
CA ILE A 592 68.68 55.74 1.60
C ILE A 592 70.12 56.27 1.57
N LYS A 593 71.04 55.59 0.88
CA LYS A 593 72.43 56.04 0.72
C LYS A 593 72.50 57.40 0.02
N TYR A 594 71.68 57.60 -1.00
CA TYR A 594 71.56 58.88 -1.71
C TYR A 594 71.15 60.04 -0.77
N GLN A 595 70.22 59.81 0.17
CA GLN A 595 69.83 60.82 1.17
C GLN A 595 70.92 61.12 2.20
N GLN A 596 71.77 60.14 2.49
CA GLN A 596 72.85 60.26 3.49
C GLN A 596 74.13 60.91 2.92
N GLY A 597 74.20 61.13 1.60
CA GLY A 597 75.35 61.76 0.94
C GLY A 597 76.50 60.80 0.60
N ASP A 598 76.33 59.49 0.82
CA ASP A 598 77.32 58.43 0.55
C ASP A 598 77.04 57.77 -0.81
N TYR A 599 77.22 58.51 -1.91
CA TYR A 599 76.99 58.00 -3.26
C TYR A 599 78.28 58.01 -4.09
N GLU A 600 78.90 56.83 -4.25
CA GLU A 600 79.94 56.60 -5.26
C GLU A 600 79.27 56.24 -6.61
N GLU A 601 79.68 56.94 -7.65
CA GLU A 601 79.20 56.85 -9.03
C GLU A 601 79.38 55.43 -9.61
N TYR A 602 78.31 54.86 -10.18
CA TYR A 602 78.40 53.68 -11.05
C TYR A 602 77.91 54.05 -12.45
N GLU A 603 78.85 54.07 -13.39
CA GLU A 603 78.63 54.32 -14.81
C GLU A 603 78.07 53.06 -15.50
N ALA A 604 77.00 53.23 -16.28
CA ALA A 604 76.62 52.29 -17.33
C ALA A 604 76.14 53.08 -18.56
N ASP A 605 77.07 53.23 -19.51
CA ASP A 605 76.91 53.49 -20.94
C ASP A 605 75.87 54.52 -21.41
N GLY A 606 76.37 55.74 -21.61
CA GLY A 606 76.31 56.40 -22.92
C GLY A 606 74.99 57.03 -23.36
N GLN A 607 74.74 58.29 -22.95
CA GLN A 607 74.31 59.43 -23.80
C GLN A 607 74.18 60.73 -22.95
N PRO A 608 74.25 61.94 -23.54
CA PRO A 608 74.87 63.12 -22.92
C PRO A 608 74.10 63.74 -21.74
N GLN A 609 74.88 64.24 -20.78
CA GLN A 609 74.48 65.04 -19.63
C GLN A 609 73.61 66.25 -20.02
N ASP A 610 72.36 66.28 -19.56
CA ASP A 610 71.49 67.47 -19.62
C ASP A 610 71.89 68.43 -18.49
N THR A 611 72.88 69.27 -18.75
CA THR A 611 73.10 70.49 -17.96
C THR A 611 71.80 71.29 -18.01
N GLY A 612 71.19 71.58 -16.86
CA GLY A 612 69.90 72.29 -16.71
C GLY A 612 69.82 73.72 -17.27
N LYS A 613 70.50 74.05 -18.37
CA LYS A 613 70.33 75.24 -19.19
C LYS A 613 69.62 74.85 -20.49
N MET A 614 68.57 75.60 -20.85
CA MET A 614 67.88 75.45 -22.13
C MET A 614 68.89 75.60 -23.29
N ASN A 615 68.92 74.62 -24.20
CA ASN A 615 69.71 74.62 -25.43
C ASN A 615 68.78 74.43 -26.65
N GLU A 616 69.30 74.67 -27.87
CA GLU A 616 68.47 74.70 -29.07
C GLU A 616 67.79 73.36 -29.38
N GLU A 617 68.50 72.24 -29.20
CA GLU A 617 67.95 70.90 -29.43
C GLU A 617 66.83 70.54 -28.44
N LYS A 618 67.03 70.89 -27.16
CA LYS A 618 66.02 70.72 -26.09
C LYS A 618 64.78 71.56 -26.36
N ALA A 619 64.94 72.79 -26.87
CA ALA A 619 63.82 73.67 -27.16
C ALA A 619 62.93 73.15 -28.31
N TYR A 620 63.52 72.63 -29.39
CA TYR A 620 62.75 71.98 -30.47
C TYR A 620 62.05 70.69 -29.99
N ARG A 621 62.72 69.90 -29.14
CA ARG A 621 62.16 68.67 -28.56
C ARG A 621 60.98 68.96 -27.64
N ILE A 622 61.05 70.00 -26.80
CA ILE A 622 59.94 70.42 -25.92
C ILE A 622 58.71 70.85 -26.72
N LEU A 623 58.90 71.53 -27.85
CA LEU A 623 57.82 71.96 -28.73
C LEU A 623 57.35 70.87 -29.71
N GLU A 624 58.03 69.72 -29.74
CA GLU A 624 57.78 68.57 -30.62
C GLU A 624 57.83 68.94 -32.11
N VAL A 625 58.82 69.75 -32.50
CA VAL A 625 59.00 70.22 -33.89
C VAL A 625 60.41 69.90 -34.39
N PRO A 626 60.60 69.69 -35.69
CA PRO A 626 61.93 69.54 -36.28
C PRO A 626 62.68 70.88 -36.30
N SER A 627 64.01 70.82 -36.30
CA SER A 627 64.88 72.01 -36.21
C SER A 627 64.87 72.92 -37.43
N ASP A 628 64.32 72.46 -38.57
CA ASP A 628 64.20 73.20 -39.84
C ASP A 628 62.84 73.93 -40.02
N ILE A 629 61.96 73.87 -39.02
CA ILE A 629 60.63 74.47 -39.06
C ILE A 629 60.68 75.98 -39.37
N GLN A 630 59.77 76.48 -40.21
CA GLN A 630 59.64 77.91 -40.49
C GLN A 630 59.08 78.69 -39.29
N ASN A 631 59.52 79.94 -39.08
CA ASN A 631 59.15 80.73 -37.90
C ASN A 631 57.64 80.94 -37.72
N GLU A 632 56.89 81.09 -38.82
CA GLU A 632 55.42 81.18 -38.77
C GLU A 632 54.76 79.89 -38.29
N GLN A 633 55.31 78.73 -38.65
CA GLN A 633 54.79 77.44 -38.21
C GLN A 633 55.16 77.16 -36.76
N LEU A 634 56.36 77.54 -36.34
CA LEU A 634 56.80 77.46 -34.94
C LEU A 634 55.84 78.24 -34.01
N LYS A 635 55.45 79.46 -34.40
CA LYS A 635 54.49 80.29 -33.66
C LYS A 635 53.08 79.67 -33.61
N LYS A 636 52.66 78.98 -34.67
CA LYS A 636 51.38 78.24 -34.70
C LYS A 636 51.40 77.05 -33.74
N VAL A 637 52.49 76.27 -33.72
CA VAL A 637 52.65 75.13 -32.81
C VAL A 637 52.65 75.59 -31.36
N TRP A 638 53.41 76.65 -31.04
CA TRP A 638 53.39 77.23 -29.69
C TRP A 638 51.98 77.69 -29.27
N LYS A 639 51.23 78.39 -30.14
CA LYS A 639 49.85 78.80 -29.84
C LYS A 639 48.93 77.61 -29.57
N LYS A 640 49.06 76.54 -30.35
CA LYS A 640 48.28 75.31 -30.15
C LYS A 640 48.57 74.68 -28.79
N TRP A 641 49.84 74.61 -28.40
CA TRP A 641 50.21 74.12 -27.08
C TRP A 641 49.74 75.03 -25.96
N ALA A 642 49.82 76.35 -26.17
CA ALA A 642 49.32 77.34 -25.23
C ALA A 642 47.82 77.17 -24.98
N GLU A 643 47.03 76.94 -26.03
CA GLU A 643 45.58 76.72 -25.92
C GLU A 643 45.22 75.43 -25.16
N ILE A 644 46.02 74.37 -25.31
CA ILE A 644 45.79 73.06 -24.66
C ILE A 644 46.17 73.07 -23.17
N PHE A 645 47.28 73.74 -22.82
CA PHE A 645 47.87 73.67 -21.47
C PHE A 645 47.67 74.94 -20.64
N HIS A 646 47.01 75.97 -21.17
CA HIS A 646 46.68 77.17 -20.39
C HIS A 646 45.90 76.78 -19.11
N PRO A 647 46.16 77.45 -17.97
CA PRO A 647 45.43 77.20 -16.72
C PRO A 647 43.91 77.34 -16.87
N ASP A 648 43.46 78.22 -17.77
CA ASP A 648 42.04 78.47 -18.06
C ASP A 648 41.51 77.65 -19.26
N SER A 649 42.27 76.67 -19.76
CA SER A 649 41.81 75.82 -20.86
C SER A 649 40.80 74.78 -20.35
N GLY A 650 39.76 74.53 -21.15
CA GLY A 650 38.77 73.46 -20.88
C GLY A 650 39.27 72.04 -21.18
N TYR A 651 40.58 71.86 -21.42
CA TYR A 651 41.17 70.59 -21.84
C TYR A 651 41.96 69.91 -20.72
N ALA A 652 43.25 70.23 -20.57
CA ALA A 652 44.14 69.60 -19.59
C ALA A 652 45.15 70.63 -19.06
N PRO A 653 44.72 71.59 -18.21
CA PRO A 653 45.59 72.65 -17.71
C PRO A 653 46.78 72.05 -16.94
N ASN A 654 48.01 72.44 -17.33
CA ASN A 654 49.24 72.02 -16.67
C ASN A 654 50.24 73.18 -16.67
N GLU A 655 50.27 73.90 -15.55
CA GLU A 655 51.03 75.14 -15.39
C GLU A 655 52.55 74.92 -15.52
N ALA A 656 53.07 73.80 -15.02
CA ALA A 656 54.48 73.46 -15.14
C ALA A 656 54.88 73.18 -16.60
N ARG A 657 54.05 72.40 -17.32
CA ARG A 657 54.28 72.12 -18.75
C ARG A 657 54.16 73.38 -19.60
N MET A 658 53.21 74.26 -19.28
CA MET A 658 53.04 75.54 -19.96
C MET A 658 54.26 76.45 -19.77
N LYS A 659 54.86 76.44 -18.58
CA LYS A 659 56.10 77.19 -18.30
C LYS A 659 57.26 76.69 -19.16
N GLU A 660 57.48 75.38 -19.24
CA GLU A 660 58.52 74.78 -20.09
C GLU A 660 58.35 75.13 -21.57
N ILE A 661 57.12 75.05 -22.09
CA ILE A 661 56.78 75.36 -23.48
C ILE A 661 57.04 76.84 -23.80
N ASN A 662 56.71 77.74 -22.86
CA ASN A 662 56.99 79.16 -22.99
C ASN A 662 58.49 79.46 -22.96
N GLU A 663 59.24 78.83 -22.05
CA GLU A 663 60.70 78.99 -21.96
C GLU A 663 61.39 78.49 -23.23
N ALA A 664 60.96 77.35 -23.78
CA ALA A 664 61.47 76.80 -25.04
C ALA A 664 61.18 77.72 -26.24
N TYR A 665 59.95 78.24 -26.36
CA TYR A 665 59.59 79.15 -27.44
C TYR A 665 60.32 80.49 -27.35
N GLN A 666 60.41 81.10 -26.16
CA GLN A 666 61.15 82.35 -25.95
C GLN A 666 62.64 82.20 -26.26
N TYR A 667 63.22 81.04 -25.92
CA TYR A 667 64.60 80.73 -26.24
C TYR A 667 64.83 80.67 -27.76
N LEU A 668 63.99 79.92 -28.50
CA LEU A 668 64.07 79.86 -29.97
C LEU A 668 63.78 81.20 -30.64
N GLN A 669 62.85 81.98 -30.09
CA GLN A 669 62.54 83.33 -30.56
C GLN A 669 63.76 84.25 -30.46
N LYS A 670 64.52 84.16 -29.36
CA LYS A 670 65.74 84.93 -29.12
C LYS A 670 66.88 84.52 -30.06
N ILE A 671 67.06 83.22 -30.29
CA ILE A 671 68.14 82.71 -31.17
C ILE A 671 67.86 83.01 -32.64
N ARG A 672 66.63 82.80 -33.10
CA ARG A 672 66.25 82.98 -34.51
C ARG A 672 65.89 84.43 -34.89
N GLY A 673 65.80 85.33 -33.92
CA GLY A 673 65.65 86.77 -34.16
C GLY A 673 64.31 87.19 -34.77
N PHE A 674 63.18 86.60 -34.34
CA PHE A 674 61.83 86.95 -34.83
C PHE A 674 60.90 87.42 -33.70
N LYS A 675 59.84 88.18 -34.00
CA LYS A 675 58.88 88.73 -33.00
C LYS A 675 57.51 88.03 -32.99
#